data_AF-A0AAU3M1T6-F1
#
_entry.id   AF-A0AAU3M1T6-F1
#
_cell.length_a   1.000
_cell.length_b   1.000
_cell.length_c   1.000
_cell.angle_alpha   90.00
_cell.angle_beta   90.00
_cell.angle_gamma   90.00
#
_symmetry.space_group_name_H-M   'P 1'
#
loop_
_entity.id
_entity.type
_entity.pdbx_description
1 polymer ?
#
loop_
_entity_poly.entity_id
_entity_poly.type
_entity_poly.pdbx_seq_one_letter_code
_entity_poly.pdbx_strand_id
1 'polypeptide(L)'
;MRHQLARRVRHIASAAALALGAGFLAPAPAGAAADPYDVLVFSRTAGFRHDSIPAGITAIQQLGAADDFGVTATEDAGAFTPENLAGYEAVVFLSTTGDVLNTAQQDALAGYVDGGGGFVGVHAAADTEYDWPAYEHLVGAWFKSHPAIQQAKVVTEDHAHPATAHLDDDWVRTDEWYNYRTDPRDDVHVLQSLDESSYTGGEMGGDHPITWCHPQQQGRSFYTGLGHTIESYSDPDFRRLLLGGIQYAAGVVRADCGSGTPDPGDAPVEAESYTSSFGVQSAAHNGAGGGATLGYIDNGDWAGYALVNTAGATSFTARVSSAGAGGTIEVRSGSATGPLLGSVDVAPTGGWETFTQVTGALTATGSGPLFLRFTGGAGSLFDIDSFTLAGQQGTKATGSSRVHLFYYPWYGTPETNGGWRHWEQGGHTPPDDIGADLYPKLGPYDSGDIAGAVEQHMKWIERSGAGVIVYSWWGQGGYEDKLAPKVLDAAARHGIKVAWHIEPYGGRTAASVVDDIAYLNGEYGDHPAYYRDAEHGNRPAFYVFESLRIQDWSALDAVRDSAVVLAQTTDTTKVAHFGGIYTYDGIAGATAPGWKQAGEYAKSNGLVWAPSVAPGYIDDRAVPGNTTPTLGREDGASYDLEWSNALDPAIGGSPSWVSVTSFNEWHEGSPIEPAAGNPPAGHGYRTYEGAYGKTGAAAETAYLDRTAYWVDRFEQRRTAARAAR
;
A
#
# COMPACT_ATOMS: atom_id res chain seq x y z
N MET A 1 -6.15 -19.43 -63.42
CA MET A 1 -5.10 -20.40 -63.81
C MET A 1 -4.22 -20.61 -62.58
N ARG A 2 -3.86 -21.84 -62.15
CA ARG A 2 -2.91 -22.80 -62.77
C ARG A 2 -1.51 -22.16 -62.93
N HIS A 3 -0.39 -22.69 -62.41
CA HIS A 3 -0.11 -24.02 -61.80
C HIS A 3 0.92 -23.96 -60.65
N GLN A 4 0.99 -25.03 -59.86
CA GLN A 4 2.08 -25.38 -58.92
C GLN A 4 3.25 -26.11 -59.64
N LEU A 5 4.40 -26.30 -58.96
CA LEU A 5 5.14 -27.58 -58.73
C LEU A 5 6.68 -27.58 -58.92
N ALA A 6 7.39 -28.12 -57.89
CA ALA A 6 8.52 -29.10 -57.98
C ALA A 6 9.91 -28.64 -58.53
N ARG A 7 11.09 -29.21 -58.17
CA ARG A 7 11.60 -30.05 -57.02
C ARG A 7 13.14 -30.29 -57.16
N ARG A 8 13.85 -30.67 -56.06
CA ARG A 8 15.13 -31.49 -56.02
C ARG A 8 16.43 -30.78 -56.54
N VAL A 9 17.72 -31.16 -56.32
CA VAL A 9 18.55 -32.21 -55.60
C VAL A 9 20.07 -31.82 -55.78
N ARG A 10 21.14 -32.12 -55.00
CA ARG A 10 21.44 -32.57 -53.60
C ARG A 10 22.99 -32.53 -53.33
N HIS A 11 23.44 -32.11 -52.13
CA HIS A 11 24.73 -32.48 -51.46
C HIS A 11 26.07 -32.12 -52.18
N ILE A 12 27.32 -32.29 -51.67
CA ILE A 12 27.95 -33.06 -50.54
C ILE A 12 29.14 -32.27 -49.93
N ALA A 13 29.35 -32.33 -48.60
CA ALA A 13 30.64 -32.64 -47.90
C ALA A 13 30.49 -32.57 -46.35
N SER A 14 31.34 -33.27 -45.56
CA SER A 14 31.15 -33.43 -44.10
C SER A 14 32.42 -33.75 -43.29
N ALA A 15 32.55 -33.17 -42.09
CA ALA A 15 33.32 -33.61 -40.90
C ALA A 15 32.93 -32.67 -39.72
N ALA A 16 32.72 -33.04 -38.43
CA ALA A 16 33.36 -33.99 -37.50
C ALA A 16 34.72 -33.47 -36.95
N ALA A 17 35.01 -33.43 -35.63
CA ALA A 17 34.29 -33.91 -34.43
C ALA A 17 34.64 -33.11 -33.14
N LEU A 18 34.19 -33.59 -31.97
CA LEU A 18 34.28 -32.98 -30.62
C LEU A 18 35.70 -32.92 -30.01
N ALA A 19 35.88 -31.99 -29.05
CA ALA A 19 36.71 -32.17 -27.84
C ALA A 19 36.18 -31.27 -26.69
N LEU A 20 36.44 -31.64 -25.42
CA LEU A 20 35.95 -30.92 -24.23
C LEU A 20 36.91 -29.81 -23.77
N GLY A 21 36.37 -28.83 -23.05
CA GLY A 21 37.10 -27.95 -22.14
C GLY A 21 36.20 -27.49 -20.99
N ALA A 22 36.48 -27.92 -19.77
CA ALA A 22 35.74 -27.46 -18.59
C ALA A 22 36.32 -26.12 -18.10
N GLY A 23 35.49 -25.07 -18.09
CA GLY A 23 35.85 -23.76 -17.54
C GLY A 23 35.18 -23.55 -16.19
N PHE A 24 35.97 -23.23 -15.16
CA PHE A 24 35.43 -22.73 -13.90
C PHE A 24 34.82 -21.35 -14.11
N LEU A 25 33.57 -21.17 -13.68
CA LEU A 25 33.00 -19.86 -13.38
C LEU A 25 32.71 -19.81 -11.88
N ALA A 26 32.87 -18.63 -11.30
CA ALA A 26 32.85 -18.43 -9.86
C ALA A 26 31.47 -18.68 -9.24
N PRO A 27 31.38 -18.99 -7.93
CA PRO A 27 30.13 -18.81 -7.21
C PRO A 27 29.65 -17.35 -7.38
N ALA A 28 28.32 -17.16 -7.39
CA ALA A 28 27.74 -15.83 -7.30
C ALA A 28 28.24 -15.12 -6.03
N PRO A 29 28.34 -13.77 -6.02
CA PRO A 29 28.56 -13.06 -4.77
C PRO A 29 27.42 -13.43 -3.82
N ALA A 30 27.76 -13.79 -2.58
CA ALA A 30 26.78 -13.83 -1.51
C ALA A 30 26.11 -12.46 -1.40
N GLY A 31 24.83 -12.42 -1.04
CA GLY A 31 24.19 -11.16 -0.66
C GLY A 31 24.98 -10.48 0.45
N ALA A 32 24.96 -9.15 0.49
CA ALA A 32 25.49 -8.45 1.66
C ALA A 32 24.73 -8.94 2.89
N ALA A 33 25.46 -9.46 3.90
CA ALA A 33 24.88 -9.78 5.19
C ALA A 33 24.25 -8.52 5.80
N ALA A 34 23.23 -8.70 6.63
CA ALA A 34 22.70 -7.60 7.42
C ALA A 34 23.77 -7.08 8.40
N ASP A 35 23.64 -5.83 8.84
CA ASP A 35 24.43 -5.37 9.99
C ASP A 35 24.03 -6.22 11.22
N PRO A 36 25.01 -6.73 12.01
CA PRO A 36 24.69 -7.63 13.13
C PRO A 36 23.81 -6.97 14.19
N TYR A 37 22.74 -7.66 14.53
CA TYR A 37 21.72 -7.25 15.51
C TYR A 37 21.74 -8.19 16.74
N ASP A 38 21.14 -7.79 17.85
CA ASP A 38 21.12 -8.54 19.11
C ASP A 38 19.69 -8.97 19.49
N VAL A 39 19.54 -10.21 19.97
CA VAL A 39 18.26 -10.83 20.32
C VAL A 39 18.24 -11.28 21.78
N LEU A 40 17.22 -10.85 22.53
CA LEU A 40 16.99 -11.26 23.92
C LEU A 40 16.04 -12.46 23.97
N VAL A 41 16.54 -13.65 24.32
CA VAL A 41 15.72 -14.84 24.53
C VAL A 41 15.33 -14.95 26.00
N PHE A 42 14.06 -14.73 26.30
CA PHE A 42 13.47 -14.84 27.63
C PHE A 42 12.69 -16.16 27.74
N SER A 43 13.02 -16.97 28.76
CA SER A 43 12.41 -18.30 28.97
C SER A 43 11.99 -18.55 30.42
N ARG A 44 11.57 -17.50 31.12
CA ARG A 44 11.06 -17.60 32.50
C ARG A 44 9.69 -18.27 32.53
N THR A 45 9.52 -19.21 33.45
CA THR A 45 8.28 -19.96 33.67
C THR A 45 7.81 -19.82 35.11
N ALA A 46 6.63 -19.26 35.32
CA ALA A 46 5.88 -19.29 36.58
C ALA A 46 4.78 -20.38 36.58
N GLY A 47 4.37 -20.85 35.40
CA GLY A 47 3.47 -21.99 35.19
C GLY A 47 4.22 -23.30 34.91
N PHE A 48 3.79 -24.04 33.87
CA PHE A 48 4.49 -25.25 33.42
C PHE A 48 5.85 -24.92 32.79
N ARG A 49 6.77 -25.89 32.74
CA ARG A 49 8.11 -25.70 32.15
C ARG A 49 8.45 -26.83 31.19
N HIS A 50 8.72 -26.45 29.94
CA HIS A 50 8.99 -27.35 28.83
C HIS A 50 10.47 -27.78 28.78
N ASP A 51 10.70 -29.09 28.65
CA ASP A 51 12.06 -29.68 28.54
C ASP A 51 12.81 -29.24 27.26
N SER A 52 12.12 -28.62 26.31
CA SER A 52 12.68 -28.10 25.05
C SER A 52 13.33 -26.72 25.15
N ILE A 53 13.08 -25.95 26.22
CA ILE A 53 13.67 -24.60 26.40
C ILE A 53 15.20 -24.58 26.17
N PRO A 54 16.01 -25.51 26.72
CA PRO A 54 17.46 -25.55 26.45
C PRO A 54 17.81 -25.85 24.99
N ALA A 55 16.98 -26.64 24.29
CA ALA A 55 17.17 -26.94 22.87
C ALA A 55 16.81 -25.73 22.01
N GLY A 56 15.74 -24.99 22.35
CA GLY A 56 15.36 -23.74 21.70
C GLY A 56 16.40 -22.64 21.85
N ILE A 57 16.92 -22.42 23.07
CA ILE A 57 18.05 -21.49 23.30
C ILE A 57 19.25 -21.88 22.43
N THR A 58 19.59 -23.17 22.41
CA THR A 58 20.72 -23.70 21.62
C THR A 58 20.50 -23.50 20.11
N ALA A 59 19.28 -23.70 19.61
CA ALA A 59 18.96 -23.52 18.19
C ALA A 59 18.96 -22.05 17.77
N ILE A 60 18.39 -21.15 18.58
CA ILE A 60 18.42 -19.70 18.30
C ILE A 60 19.86 -19.18 18.35
N GLN A 61 20.68 -19.62 19.30
CA GLN A 61 22.12 -19.32 19.34
C GLN A 61 22.89 -19.83 18.10
N GLN A 62 22.48 -20.98 17.54
CA GLN A 62 23.07 -21.52 16.31
C GLN A 62 22.59 -20.78 15.05
N LEU A 63 21.36 -20.27 15.02
CA LEU A 63 20.87 -19.38 13.97
C LEU A 63 21.61 -18.05 14.03
N GLY A 64 21.74 -17.45 15.21
CA GLY A 64 22.54 -16.22 15.40
C GLY A 64 23.99 -16.36 14.93
N ALA A 65 24.62 -17.51 15.21
CA ALA A 65 25.97 -17.82 14.74
C ALA A 65 26.08 -18.23 13.25
N ALA A 66 24.97 -18.27 12.50
CA ALA A 66 24.92 -18.64 11.08
C ALA A 66 24.36 -17.51 10.19
N ASP A 67 23.49 -16.67 10.74
CA ASP A 67 22.76 -15.57 10.10
C ASP A 67 23.12 -14.20 10.74
N ASP A 68 24.31 -14.12 11.35
CA ASP A 68 24.99 -12.92 11.88
C ASP A 68 24.19 -12.10 12.93
N PHE A 69 23.59 -12.75 13.94
CA PHE A 69 22.98 -12.05 15.09
C PHE A 69 23.42 -12.58 16.47
N GLY A 70 23.54 -11.67 17.44
CA GLY A 70 23.85 -11.97 18.84
C GLY A 70 22.63 -12.49 19.61
N VAL A 71 22.86 -13.35 20.61
CA VAL A 71 21.78 -14.01 21.36
C VAL A 71 22.10 -14.05 22.86
N THR A 72 21.43 -13.21 23.63
CA THR A 72 21.47 -13.23 25.09
C THR A 72 20.26 -13.99 25.63
N ALA A 73 20.49 -15.10 26.33
CA ALA A 73 19.41 -15.90 26.94
C ALA A 73 19.32 -15.64 28.45
N THR A 74 18.10 -15.42 28.96
CA THR A 74 17.86 -15.16 30.39
C THR A 74 16.50 -15.67 30.89
N GLU A 75 16.42 -15.88 32.20
CA GLU A 75 15.18 -16.14 32.95
C GLU A 75 14.92 -15.06 34.02
N ASP A 76 15.79 -14.04 34.11
CA ASP A 76 15.63 -12.92 35.02
C ASP A 76 14.79 -11.81 34.37
N ALA A 77 13.57 -11.60 34.88
CA ALA A 77 12.71 -10.50 34.46
C ALA A 77 13.32 -9.11 34.76
N GLY A 78 14.36 -9.03 35.60
CA GLY A 78 15.17 -7.81 35.78
C GLY A 78 15.79 -7.26 34.49
N ALA A 79 15.84 -8.05 33.41
CA ALA A 79 16.22 -7.60 32.07
C ALA A 79 15.17 -6.67 31.39
N PHE A 80 13.92 -6.64 31.87
CA PHE A 80 12.86 -5.79 31.30
C PHE A 80 12.89 -4.39 31.92
N THR A 81 13.88 -3.60 31.51
CA THR A 81 13.89 -2.13 31.67
C THR A 81 14.10 -1.48 30.30
N PRO A 82 13.61 -0.24 30.08
CA PRO A 82 13.76 0.42 28.79
C PRO A 82 15.22 0.53 28.32
N GLU A 83 16.16 0.74 29.25
CA GLU A 83 17.60 0.88 28.96
C GLU A 83 18.26 -0.43 28.54
N ASN A 84 17.78 -1.57 29.04
CA ASN A 84 18.29 -2.89 28.65
C ASN A 84 17.59 -3.42 27.39
N LEU A 85 16.27 -3.22 27.25
CA LEU A 85 15.52 -3.63 26.06
C LEU A 85 15.95 -2.84 24.80
N ALA A 86 16.35 -1.58 24.94
CA ALA A 86 16.89 -0.77 23.84
C ALA A 86 18.26 -1.27 23.28
N GLY A 87 18.83 -2.34 23.85
CA GLY A 87 20.01 -3.03 23.33
C GLY A 87 19.71 -4.28 22.48
N TYR A 88 18.45 -4.48 22.07
CA TYR A 88 18.02 -5.64 21.28
C TYR A 88 16.98 -5.24 20.22
N GLU A 89 17.14 -5.72 18.99
CA GLU A 89 16.19 -5.51 17.89
C GLU A 89 14.92 -6.38 18.02
N ALA A 90 15.02 -7.53 18.70
CA ALA A 90 13.87 -8.37 19.04
C ALA A 90 14.00 -9.07 20.41
N VAL A 91 12.87 -9.27 21.08
CA VAL A 91 12.72 -10.09 22.29
C VAL A 91 11.92 -11.36 21.96
N VAL A 92 12.52 -12.52 22.18
CA VAL A 92 11.90 -13.83 22.00
C VAL A 92 11.38 -14.36 23.34
N PHE A 93 10.07 -14.53 23.46
CA PHE A 93 9.44 -15.27 24.56
C PHE A 93 9.43 -16.76 24.18
N LEU A 94 10.44 -17.50 24.64
CA LEU A 94 10.64 -18.90 24.33
C LEU A 94 10.02 -19.79 25.41
N SER A 95 8.80 -20.27 25.15
CA SER A 95 8.02 -21.12 26.05
C SER A 95 7.95 -20.60 27.50
N THR A 96 7.73 -19.30 27.67
CA THR A 96 7.36 -18.70 28.96
C THR A 96 5.99 -19.20 29.41
N THR A 97 5.68 -19.09 30.70
CA THR A 97 4.35 -19.44 31.24
C THR A 97 4.01 -18.63 32.50
N GLY A 98 2.74 -18.28 32.68
CA GLY A 98 2.20 -17.57 33.85
C GLY A 98 2.49 -16.07 33.90
N ASP A 99 2.30 -15.49 35.09
CA ASP A 99 2.72 -14.13 35.46
C ASP A 99 4.23 -14.12 35.73
N VAL A 100 4.98 -13.42 34.88
CA VAL A 100 6.45 -13.40 34.84
C VAL A 100 7.04 -11.99 34.84
N LEU A 101 6.26 -10.96 34.52
CA LEU A 101 6.62 -9.54 34.53
C LEU A 101 5.75 -8.75 35.52
N ASN A 102 6.37 -7.94 36.40
CA ASN A 102 5.60 -6.96 37.17
C ASN A 102 5.22 -5.74 36.30
N THR A 103 4.30 -4.89 36.76
CA THR A 103 3.79 -3.74 35.99
C THR A 103 4.87 -2.84 35.37
N ALA A 104 5.99 -2.58 36.04
CA ALA A 104 7.05 -1.75 35.46
C ALA A 104 7.83 -2.47 34.33
N GLN A 105 7.81 -3.81 34.31
CA GLN A 105 8.38 -4.66 33.27
C GLN A 105 7.39 -4.87 32.11
N GLN A 106 6.10 -4.94 32.42
CA GLN A 106 4.99 -4.89 31.45
C GLN A 106 5.02 -3.56 30.67
N ASP A 107 5.04 -2.42 31.38
CA ASP A 107 5.18 -1.07 30.80
C ASP A 107 6.44 -0.94 29.93
N ALA A 108 7.56 -1.52 30.37
CA ALA A 108 8.81 -1.52 29.60
C ALA A 108 8.73 -2.35 28.31
N LEU A 109 8.06 -3.51 28.33
CA LEU A 109 7.86 -4.33 27.13
C LEU A 109 6.91 -3.65 26.14
N ALA A 110 5.75 -3.17 26.58
CA ALA A 110 4.82 -2.47 25.69
C ALA A 110 5.44 -1.20 25.10
N GLY A 111 6.10 -0.38 25.92
CA GLY A 111 6.79 0.83 25.43
C GLY A 111 7.95 0.53 24.48
N TYR A 112 8.62 -0.62 24.61
CA TYR A 112 9.63 -1.10 23.68
C TYR A 112 9.03 -1.51 22.33
N VAL A 113 7.97 -2.33 22.31
CA VAL A 113 7.36 -2.77 21.04
C VAL A 113 6.61 -1.61 20.37
N ASP A 114 5.73 -0.89 21.08
CA ASP A 114 5.02 0.27 20.52
C ASP A 114 5.98 1.37 20.02
N GLY A 115 7.17 1.44 20.61
CA GLY A 115 8.27 2.34 20.22
C GLY A 115 9.08 1.89 18.99
N GLY A 116 8.88 0.67 18.47
CA GLY A 116 9.54 0.16 17.26
C GLY A 116 10.18 -1.23 17.40
N GLY A 117 10.29 -1.78 18.61
CA GLY A 117 10.93 -3.07 18.89
C GLY A 117 10.20 -4.29 18.29
N GLY A 118 10.89 -5.44 18.27
CA GLY A 118 10.35 -6.71 17.81
C GLY A 118 9.91 -7.64 18.95
N PHE A 119 8.76 -8.28 18.80
CA PHE A 119 8.32 -9.38 19.67
C PHE A 119 8.21 -10.70 18.89
N VAL A 120 8.71 -11.77 19.48
CA VAL A 120 8.61 -13.14 18.94
C VAL A 120 8.10 -14.08 20.03
N GLY A 121 6.85 -14.52 19.96
CA GLY A 121 6.33 -15.57 20.83
C GLY A 121 6.57 -16.97 20.24
N VAL A 122 7.11 -17.89 21.03
CA VAL A 122 7.31 -19.29 20.63
C VAL A 122 6.61 -20.24 21.61
N HIS A 123 5.81 -21.14 21.04
CA HIS A 123 4.99 -22.15 21.71
C HIS A 123 4.22 -21.60 22.92
N ALA A 124 4.74 -21.83 24.14
CA ALA A 124 4.01 -21.50 25.36
C ALA A 124 3.93 -20.01 25.69
N ALA A 125 4.52 -19.11 24.89
CA ALA A 125 4.33 -17.66 25.02
C ALA A 125 2.84 -17.24 25.10
N ALA A 126 1.90 -17.99 24.52
CA ALA A 126 0.47 -17.74 24.69
C ALA A 126 -0.09 -18.05 26.11
N ASP A 127 0.62 -18.83 26.94
CA ASP A 127 0.26 -19.16 28.32
C ASP A 127 0.78 -18.13 29.35
N THR A 128 0.97 -16.87 28.94
CA THR A 128 1.74 -15.85 29.68
C THR A 128 0.92 -14.55 29.89
N GLU A 129 1.11 -13.89 31.04
CA GLU A 129 0.56 -12.55 31.38
C GLU A 129 -0.99 -12.39 31.30
N TYR A 130 -1.77 -13.41 31.65
CA TYR A 130 -3.24 -13.44 31.51
C TYR A 130 -4.09 -12.32 32.14
N ASP A 131 -3.53 -11.51 33.06
CA ASP A 131 -4.23 -10.36 33.67
C ASP A 131 -3.88 -9.03 32.98
N TRP A 132 -3.11 -9.06 31.88
CA TRP A 132 -2.63 -7.89 31.13
C TRP A 132 -3.08 -7.93 29.65
N PRO A 133 -4.24 -7.33 29.29
CA PRO A 133 -4.82 -7.43 27.95
C PRO A 133 -3.97 -6.86 26.80
N ALA A 134 -2.98 -6.00 27.09
CA ALA A 134 -2.04 -5.58 26.06
C ALA A 134 -1.10 -6.72 25.63
N TYR A 135 -0.88 -7.73 26.48
CA TYR A 135 -0.17 -8.95 26.11
C TYR A 135 -1.02 -9.87 25.24
N GLU A 136 -2.34 -9.97 25.48
CA GLU A 136 -3.25 -10.72 24.59
C GLU A 136 -3.17 -10.17 23.17
N HIS A 137 -3.24 -8.84 23.02
CA HIS A 137 -3.08 -8.19 21.71
C HIS A 137 -1.66 -8.33 21.14
N LEU A 138 -0.60 -8.26 21.97
CA LEU A 138 0.79 -8.42 21.54
C LEU A 138 1.11 -9.85 21.05
N VAL A 139 0.52 -10.89 21.66
CA VAL A 139 0.72 -12.29 21.27
C VAL A 139 -0.32 -12.76 20.24
N GLY A 140 -1.39 -12.00 20.02
CA GLY A 140 -2.51 -12.30 19.13
C GLY A 140 -3.62 -13.11 19.82
N ALA A 141 -3.29 -14.21 20.49
CA ALA A 141 -4.26 -15.01 21.25
C ALA A 141 -3.65 -15.77 22.44
N TRP A 142 -4.37 -15.79 23.56
CA TRP A 142 -3.98 -16.49 24.78
C TRP A 142 -4.29 -18.00 24.75
N PHE A 143 -3.51 -18.80 25.46
CA PHE A 143 -3.66 -20.26 25.56
C PHE A 143 -4.90 -20.69 26.37
N LYS A 144 -5.49 -21.81 25.96
CA LYS A 144 -6.71 -22.43 26.54
C LYS A 144 -6.47 -23.89 26.95
N SER A 145 -5.96 -24.72 26.06
CA SER A 145 -5.80 -26.17 26.24
C SER A 145 -4.88 -26.75 25.16
N HIS A 146 -4.39 -27.97 25.37
CA HIS A 146 -3.69 -28.74 24.32
C HIS A 146 -4.01 -30.24 24.48
N PRO A 147 -3.90 -31.05 23.41
CA PRO A 147 -3.98 -32.51 23.51
C PRO A 147 -2.61 -33.08 23.89
N ALA A 148 -2.46 -34.40 23.79
CA ALA A 148 -1.13 -35.02 23.86
C ALA A 148 -0.30 -34.71 22.61
N ILE A 149 1.02 -34.64 22.76
CA ILE A 149 1.99 -34.57 21.65
C ILE A 149 1.70 -35.68 20.62
N GLN A 150 1.49 -35.29 19.37
CA GLN A 150 1.15 -36.21 18.28
C GLN A 150 1.50 -35.59 16.91
N GLN A 151 1.49 -36.39 15.85
CA GLN A 151 1.65 -35.87 14.50
C GLN A 151 0.40 -35.10 14.06
N ALA A 152 0.60 -33.95 13.41
CA ALA A 152 -0.44 -33.19 12.71
C ALA A 152 0.13 -32.64 11.40
N LYS A 153 -0.75 -32.05 10.59
CA LYS A 153 -0.41 -31.31 9.38
C LYS A 153 -0.56 -29.83 9.64
N VAL A 154 0.54 -29.11 9.53
CA VAL A 154 0.57 -27.64 9.50
C VAL A 154 0.35 -27.24 8.04
N VAL A 155 -0.65 -26.41 7.77
CA VAL A 155 -0.92 -25.85 6.44
C VAL A 155 -0.22 -24.50 6.35
N THR A 156 0.54 -24.28 5.27
CA THR A 156 1.18 -22.98 4.99
C THR A 156 0.23 -22.14 4.16
N GLU A 157 -0.22 -21.01 4.71
CA GLU A 157 -1.24 -20.13 4.08
C GLU A 157 -0.60 -19.01 3.26
N ASP A 158 0.49 -18.42 3.76
CA ASP A 158 1.23 -17.36 3.06
C ASP A 158 2.67 -17.78 2.73
N HIS A 159 2.99 -17.80 1.44
CA HIS A 159 4.33 -18.08 0.90
C HIS A 159 5.13 -16.82 0.55
N ALA A 160 4.59 -15.61 0.79
CA ALA A 160 5.32 -14.35 0.65
C ALA A 160 6.14 -14.01 1.90
N HIS A 161 5.66 -14.38 3.10
CA HIS A 161 6.36 -14.13 4.35
C HIS A 161 7.66 -14.98 4.48
N PRO A 162 8.82 -14.40 4.86
CA PRO A 162 10.11 -15.11 4.88
C PRO A 162 10.21 -16.33 5.82
N ALA A 163 9.35 -16.41 6.84
CA ALA A 163 9.25 -17.56 7.76
C ALA A 163 8.58 -18.81 7.14
N THR A 164 7.89 -18.66 6.01
CA THR A 164 7.02 -19.70 5.43
C THR A 164 7.31 -19.96 3.95
N ALA A 165 7.89 -18.99 3.23
CA ALA A 165 8.27 -19.03 1.80
C ALA A 165 9.22 -20.17 1.34
N HIS A 166 9.55 -21.13 2.21
CA HIS A 166 10.36 -22.31 1.92
C HIS A 166 9.69 -23.64 2.24
N LEU A 167 8.51 -23.60 2.87
CA LEU A 167 7.74 -24.77 3.25
C LEU A 167 6.93 -25.27 2.05
N ASP A 168 6.53 -26.54 2.09
CA ASP A 168 5.45 -27.02 1.25
C ASP A 168 4.09 -26.52 1.81
N ASP A 169 3.04 -26.56 0.97
CA ASP A 169 1.66 -26.19 1.36
C ASP A 169 1.17 -27.03 2.56
N ASP A 170 1.56 -28.31 2.62
CA ASP A 170 1.19 -29.30 3.63
C ASP A 170 2.44 -29.82 4.37
N TRP A 171 2.77 -29.26 5.54
CA TRP A 171 3.94 -29.64 6.34
C TRP A 171 3.55 -30.55 7.52
N VAL A 172 3.80 -31.85 7.39
CA VAL A 172 3.38 -32.87 8.36
C VAL A 172 4.48 -33.16 9.39
N ARG A 173 4.28 -32.78 10.66
CA ARG A 173 5.27 -32.89 11.75
C ARG A 173 4.63 -33.26 13.09
N THR A 174 5.45 -33.52 14.11
CA THR A 174 5.00 -33.83 15.47
C THR A 174 5.32 -32.68 16.41
N ASP A 175 4.33 -32.20 17.16
CA ASP A 175 4.49 -31.20 18.22
C ASP A 175 3.32 -31.30 19.23
N GLU A 176 3.23 -30.35 20.17
CA GLU A 176 2.04 -30.17 21.03
C GLU A 176 1.19 -29.00 20.51
N TRP A 177 -0.10 -29.25 20.31
CA TRP A 177 -0.99 -28.39 19.53
C TRP A 177 -1.81 -27.48 20.45
N TYR A 178 -1.39 -26.22 20.55
CA TYR A 178 -2.00 -25.23 21.45
C TYR A 178 -3.33 -24.73 20.90
N ASN A 179 -4.42 -25.00 21.62
CA ASN A 179 -5.69 -24.31 21.43
C ASN A 179 -5.67 -22.97 22.18
N TYR A 180 -6.30 -21.97 21.60
CA TYR A 180 -6.37 -20.59 22.10
C TYR A 180 -7.75 -20.22 22.67
N ARG A 181 -7.83 -19.13 23.42
CA ARG A 181 -9.08 -18.60 24.03
C ARG A 181 -9.93 -17.83 23.02
N THR A 182 -9.26 -17.17 22.11
CA THR A 182 -9.75 -16.38 20.98
C THR A 182 -9.13 -16.95 19.70
N ASP A 183 -9.81 -16.79 18.58
CA ASP A 183 -9.15 -16.91 17.28
C ASP A 183 -8.46 -15.58 16.98
N PRO A 184 -7.15 -15.54 16.65
CA PRO A 184 -6.46 -14.30 16.35
C PRO A 184 -6.73 -13.74 14.94
N ARG A 185 -7.32 -14.52 14.01
CA ARG A 185 -7.28 -14.24 12.56
C ARG A 185 -7.86 -12.88 12.15
N ASP A 186 -8.87 -12.36 12.85
CA ASP A 186 -9.44 -11.03 12.56
C ASP A 186 -8.46 -9.87 12.85
N ASP A 187 -7.53 -10.07 13.79
CA ASP A 187 -6.57 -9.06 14.27
C ASP A 187 -5.13 -9.26 13.73
N VAL A 188 -4.83 -10.41 13.10
CA VAL A 188 -3.46 -10.78 12.65
C VAL A 188 -3.40 -11.30 11.21
N HIS A 189 -2.23 -11.18 10.58
CA HIS A 189 -1.93 -11.89 9.33
C HIS A 189 -1.48 -13.33 9.64
N VAL A 190 -2.32 -14.31 9.31
CA VAL A 190 -2.04 -15.73 9.54
C VAL A 190 -1.11 -16.27 8.45
N LEU A 191 -0.05 -16.95 8.88
CA LEU A 191 0.98 -17.53 8.02
C LEU A 191 0.84 -19.05 7.91
N GLN A 192 0.40 -19.69 8.99
CA GLN A 192 0.11 -21.13 9.04
C GLN A 192 -1.03 -21.46 10.01
N SER A 193 -1.74 -22.54 9.73
CA SER A 193 -2.77 -23.14 10.60
C SER A 193 -2.58 -24.64 10.78
N LEU A 194 -3.28 -25.24 11.75
CA LEU A 194 -3.35 -26.69 11.93
C LEU A 194 -4.58 -27.30 11.28
N ASP A 195 -4.39 -28.40 10.54
CA ASP A 195 -5.48 -29.26 10.12
C ASP A 195 -5.98 -30.08 11.32
N GLU A 196 -7.02 -29.62 12.02
CA GLU A 196 -7.63 -30.32 13.16
C GLU A 196 -8.13 -31.75 12.82
N SER A 197 -8.30 -32.10 11.54
CA SER A 197 -8.66 -33.47 11.12
C SER A 197 -7.46 -34.44 11.08
N SER A 198 -6.24 -33.90 11.05
CA SER A 198 -5.00 -34.69 11.00
C SER A 198 -4.55 -35.24 12.36
N TYR A 199 -5.12 -34.73 13.46
CA TYR A 199 -4.81 -35.13 14.84
C TYR A 199 -6.08 -35.23 15.71
N THR A 200 -5.93 -35.29 17.04
CA THR A 200 -7.04 -35.37 17.99
C THR A 200 -6.90 -34.39 19.15
N GLY A 201 -7.99 -33.69 19.48
CA GLY A 201 -8.06 -32.75 20.60
C GLY A 201 -7.64 -31.31 20.26
N GLY A 202 -7.76 -30.92 18.99
CA GLY A 202 -8.02 -29.52 18.65
C GLY A 202 -9.35 -29.07 19.27
N GLU A 203 -9.38 -27.83 19.74
CA GLU A 203 -10.56 -27.17 20.33
C GLU A 203 -10.76 -25.75 19.76
N MET A 204 -10.16 -25.41 18.63
CA MET A 204 -10.39 -24.12 17.95
C MET A 204 -11.66 -24.15 17.09
N GLY A 205 -11.92 -25.27 16.40
CA GLY A 205 -13.21 -25.52 15.76
C GLY A 205 -13.19 -25.52 14.23
N GLY A 206 -12.08 -25.90 13.62
CA GLY A 206 -11.90 -26.00 12.17
C GLY A 206 -10.86 -25.02 11.64
N ASP A 207 -11.03 -23.73 11.91
CA ASP A 207 -9.93 -22.77 11.79
C ASP A 207 -9.04 -22.90 13.03
N HIS A 208 -7.73 -22.84 12.84
CA HIS A 208 -6.76 -23.01 13.91
C HIS A 208 -5.42 -22.36 13.52
N PRO A 209 -5.31 -21.02 13.52
CA PRO A 209 -4.04 -20.33 13.34
C PRO A 209 -2.99 -20.87 14.31
N ILE A 210 -1.77 -21.11 13.81
CA ILE A 210 -0.66 -21.65 14.61
C ILE A 210 0.67 -20.93 14.34
N THR A 211 0.75 -20.10 13.30
CA THR A 211 1.83 -19.13 13.11
C THR A 211 1.26 -17.88 12.45
N TRP A 212 1.56 -16.70 12.99
CA TRP A 212 1.01 -15.42 12.51
C TRP A 212 1.94 -14.24 12.81
N CYS A 213 1.65 -13.09 12.21
CA CYS A 213 2.31 -11.82 12.48
C CYS A 213 1.34 -10.64 12.42
N HIS A 214 1.67 -9.53 13.09
CA HIS A 214 0.96 -8.26 12.94
C HIS A 214 1.86 -7.04 13.23
N PRO A 215 1.50 -5.84 12.75
CA PRO A 215 2.06 -4.59 13.26
C PRO A 215 1.60 -4.32 14.70
N GLN A 216 2.48 -3.73 15.52
CA GLN A 216 2.18 -3.32 16.89
C GLN A 216 2.60 -1.85 17.06
N GLN A 217 1.69 -0.93 16.73
CA GLN A 217 1.96 0.51 16.55
C GLN A 217 3.10 0.79 15.56
N GLN A 218 4.35 0.91 16.04
CA GLN A 218 5.56 1.08 15.23
C GLN A 218 6.44 -0.19 15.22
N GLY A 219 6.24 -1.08 16.20
CA GLY A 219 6.89 -2.39 16.30
C GLY A 219 6.17 -3.47 15.51
N ARG A 220 6.65 -4.70 15.70
CA ARG A 220 6.22 -5.89 14.96
C ARG A 220 6.09 -7.07 15.90
N SER A 221 4.99 -7.80 15.80
CA SER A 221 4.80 -9.07 16.51
C SER A 221 4.78 -10.23 15.53
N PHE A 222 5.47 -11.31 15.91
CA PHE A 222 5.37 -12.64 15.30
C PHE A 222 5.09 -13.66 16.41
N TYR A 223 4.24 -14.63 16.15
CA TYR A 223 4.00 -15.75 17.05
C TYR A 223 3.98 -17.08 16.28
N THR A 224 4.48 -18.14 16.91
CA THR A 224 4.24 -19.52 16.48
C THR A 224 3.92 -20.41 17.68
N GLY A 225 2.84 -21.19 17.60
CA GLY A 225 2.48 -22.21 18.60
C GLY A 225 3.32 -23.48 18.52
N LEU A 226 4.15 -23.58 17.47
CA LEU A 226 5.05 -24.69 17.20
C LEU A 226 6.29 -24.60 18.11
N GLY A 227 6.94 -25.74 18.39
CA GLY A 227 8.18 -25.79 19.19
C GLY A 227 8.02 -26.30 20.63
N HIS A 228 7.06 -27.19 20.91
CA HIS A 228 7.02 -27.93 22.17
C HIS A 228 8.17 -28.93 22.26
N THR A 229 8.39 -29.74 21.22
CA THR A 229 9.32 -30.89 21.31
C THR A 229 10.79 -30.46 21.21
N ILE A 230 11.69 -31.30 21.70
CA ILE A 230 13.14 -31.09 21.56
C ILE A 230 13.53 -31.28 20.09
N GLU A 231 12.91 -32.25 19.43
CA GLU A 231 13.08 -32.65 18.04
C GLU A 231 12.83 -31.48 17.08
N SER A 232 11.80 -30.67 17.33
CA SER A 232 11.49 -29.43 16.58
C SER A 232 12.75 -28.58 16.36
N TYR A 233 13.57 -28.34 17.38
CA TYR A 233 14.75 -27.46 17.30
C TYR A 233 15.95 -28.06 16.54
N SER A 234 15.81 -29.29 16.04
CA SER A 234 16.74 -29.94 15.10
C SER A 234 16.20 -30.07 13.66
N ASP A 235 14.91 -29.77 13.46
CA ASP A 235 14.25 -29.77 12.16
C ASP A 235 14.70 -28.55 11.32
N PRO A 236 15.14 -28.72 10.06
CA PRO A 236 15.67 -27.61 9.25
C PRO A 236 14.60 -26.59 8.88
N ASP A 237 13.36 -27.04 8.67
CA ASP A 237 12.26 -26.23 8.17
C ASP A 237 11.65 -25.41 9.30
N PHE A 238 11.55 -25.97 10.51
CA PHE A 238 11.20 -25.19 11.71
C PHE A 238 12.26 -24.19 12.10
N ARG A 239 13.54 -24.55 12.02
CA ARG A 239 14.63 -23.60 12.30
C ARG A 239 14.62 -22.41 11.33
N ARG A 240 14.28 -22.64 10.06
CA ARG A 240 14.14 -21.57 9.08
C ARG A 240 12.86 -20.74 9.28
N LEU A 241 11.77 -21.34 9.77
CA LEU A 241 10.59 -20.60 10.23
C LEU A 241 10.93 -19.66 11.39
N LEU A 242 11.61 -20.17 12.44
CA LEU A 242 12.05 -19.35 13.56
C LEU A 242 12.99 -18.23 13.10
N LEU A 243 13.91 -18.50 12.18
CA LEU A 243 14.80 -17.49 11.59
C LEU A 243 14.00 -16.38 10.90
N GLY A 244 13.08 -16.72 9.99
CA GLY A 244 12.28 -15.73 9.27
C GLY A 244 11.37 -14.91 10.17
N GLY A 245 10.80 -15.51 11.23
CA GLY A 245 10.02 -14.80 12.24
C GLY A 245 10.85 -13.83 13.08
N ILE A 246 12.04 -14.25 13.51
CA ILE A 246 13.00 -13.39 14.22
C ILE A 246 13.48 -12.24 13.33
N GLN A 247 13.82 -12.51 12.06
CA GLN A 247 14.25 -11.48 11.11
C GLN A 247 13.15 -10.47 10.79
N TYR A 248 11.89 -10.89 10.70
CA TYR A 248 10.75 -9.98 10.54
C TYR A 248 10.54 -9.12 11.80
N ALA A 249 10.50 -9.73 12.98
CA ALA A 249 10.32 -9.00 14.24
C ALA A 249 11.45 -7.98 14.46
N ALA A 250 12.70 -8.35 14.20
CA ALA A 250 13.87 -7.45 14.24
C ALA A 250 13.84 -6.35 13.14
N GLY A 251 12.92 -6.41 12.17
CA GLY A 251 12.79 -5.44 11.07
C GLY A 251 13.84 -5.59 9.96
N VAL A 252 14.65 -6.65 10.01
CA VAL A 252 15.76 -6.94 9.09
C VAL A 252 15.23 -7.42 7.73
N VAL A 253 14.11 -8.15 7.72
CA VAL A 253 13.34 -8.45 6.50
C VAL A 253 11.96 -7.80 6.58
N ARG A 254 11.44 -7.36 5.44
CA ARG A 254 10.04 -6.94 5.31
C ARG A 254 9.18 -8.11 4.85
N ALA A 255 8.02 -8.23 5.45
CA ALA A 255 6.89 -9.00 4.96
C ALA A 255 5.65 -8.11 5.01
N ASP A 256 4.57 -8.51 4.32
CA ASP A 256 3.26 -8.01 4.70
C ASP A 256 2.79 -8.79 5.93
N CYS A 257 2.20 -8.06 6.87
CA CYS A 257 1.64 -8.55 8.12
C CYS A 257 0.48 -7.67 8.59
N GLY A 258 -0.01 -6.73 7.76
CA GLY A 258 -1.26 -6.04 8.09
C GLY A 258 -2.42 -7.03 8.10
N SER A 259 -3.48 -6.78 8.90
CA SER A 259 -4.73 -7.53 8.80
C SER A 259 -5.45 -7.18 7.49
N GLY A 260 -4.98 -7.78 6.40
CA GLY A 260 -5.44 -7.56 5.02
C GLY A 260 -4.69 -8.48 4.05
N THR A 261 -5.43 -9.40 3.43
CA THR A 261 -4.88 -10.39 2.49
C THR A 261 -4.54 -9.79 1.11
N PRO A 262 -3.71 -10.47 0.29
CA PRO A 262 -3.11 -9.87 -0.92
C PRO A 262 -4.08 -9.50 -2.06
N ASP A 263 -3.65 -8.57 -2.93
CA ASP A 263 -4.38 -8.05 -4.12
C ASP A 263 -4.89 -9.17 -5.07
N PRO A 264 -6.21 -9.35 -5.23
CA PRO A 264 -6.77 -10.41 -6.05
C PRO A 264 -7.49 -9.91 -7.31
N GLY A 265 -6.92 -10.22 -8.49
CA GLY A 265 -7.61 -10.02 -9.77
C GLY A 265 -8.75 -11.01 -10.06
N ASP A 266 -8.84 -12.14 -9.34
CA ASP A 266 -9.75 -13.26 -9.63
C ASP A 266 -10.15 -14.11 -8.39
N ALA A 267 -9.86 -13.69 -7.15
CA ALA A 267 -10.12 -14.51 -5.94
C ALA A 267 -11.59 -14.42 -5.43
N PRO A 268 -12.09 -15.44 -4.71
CA PRO A 268 -13.37 -15.37 -4.00
C PRO A 268 -13.36 -14.34 -2.85
N VAL A 269 -14.55 -13.87 -2.52
CA VAL A 269 -14.85 -13.08 -1.32
C VAL A 269 -15.76 -13.94 -0.43
N GLU A 270 -15.36 -14.14 0.82
CA GLU A 270 -16.16 -14.89 1.80
C GLU A 270 -17.43 -14.11 2.16
N ALA A 271 -18.59 -14.76 2.20
CA ALA A 271 -19.87 -14.06 2.23
C ALA A 271 -20.23 -13.50 3.61
N GLU A 272 -19.64 -14.01 4.69
CA GLU A 272 -19.73 -13.43 6.03
C GLU A 272 -18.85 -12.18 6.22
N SER A 273 -17.95 -11.85 5.27
CA SER A 273 -17.17 -10.59 5.27
C SER A 273 -18.00 -9.31 4.98
N TYR A 274 -19.30 -9.33 5.29
CA TYR A 274 -20.20 -8.24 5.00
C TYR A 274 -19.91 -7.02 5.89
N THR A 275 -19.66 -5.89 5.24
CA THR A 275 -19.50 -4.59 5.90
C THR A 275 -20.82 -4.01 6.45
N SER A 276 -21.96 -4.61 6.11
CA SER A 276 -23.30 -4.25 6.61
C SER A 276 -24.30 -5.38 6.33
N SER A 277 -25.32 -5.55 7.18
CA SER A 277 -26.37 -6.56 6.97
C SER A 277 -27.71 -6.22 7.66
N PHE A 278 -28.71 -7.07 7.40
CA PHE A 278 -29.93 -7.18 8.19
C PHE A 278 -30.43 -8.63 8.18
N GLY A 279 -30.79 -9.15 9.36
CA GLY A 279 -31.35 -10.50 9.56
C GLY A 279 -30.29 -11.61 9.55
N VAL A 280 -29.55 -11.71 8.46
CA VAL A 280 -28.41 -12.63 8.29
C VAL A 280 -27.31 -12.43 9.34
N GLN A 281 -26.65 -13.52 9.67
CA GLN A 281 -25.53 -13.62 10.61
C GLN A 281 -24.48 -14.59 10.05
N SER A 282 -23.25 -14.59 10.58
CA SER A 282 -22.32 -15.70 10.31
C SER A 282 -22.89 -17.01 10.87
N ALA A 283 -22.91 -18.07 10.08
CA ALA A 283 -23.22 -19.43 10.51
C ALA A 283 -22.04 -20.37 10.24
N ALA A 284 -21.51 -20.98 11.30
CA ALA A 284 -20.40 -21.92 11.21
C ALA A 284 -20.83 -23.20 10.48
N HIS A 285 -20.16 -23.52 9.38
CA HIS A 285 -20.34 -24.73 8.60
C HIS A 285 -18.99 -25.26 8.14
N ASN A 286 -18.59 -26.40 8.69
CA ASN A 286 -17.27 -27.01 8.49
C ASN A 286 -17.00 -27.39 7.02
N GLY A 287 -18.03 -27.41 6.15
CA GLY A 287 -17.89 -27.56 4.71
C GLY A 287 -17.56 -26.27 3.93
N ALA A 288 -17.48 -25.11 4.57
CA ALA A 288 -17.21 -23.81 3.94
C ALA A 288 -15.72 -23.39 3.95
N GLY A 289 -15.36 -22.43 3.10
CA GLY A 289 -14.20 -21.57 3.29
C GLY A 289 -14.38 -20.72 4.56
N GLY A 290 -13.28 -20.34 5.21
CA GLY A 290 -13.32 -19.69 6.53
C GLY A 290 -13.99 -20.50 7.66
N GLY A 291 -14.47 -21.73 7.41
CA GLY A 291 -15.33 -22.49 8.33
C GLY A 291 -16.70 -21.86 8.58
N ALA A 292 -17.04 -20.78 7.89
CA ALA A 292 -18.19 -19.94 8.13
C ALA A 292 -18.99 -19.69 6.84
N THR A 293 -20.18 -19.12 6.99
CA THR A 293 -21.04 -18.74 5.88
C THR A 293 -21.81 -17.50 6.26
N LEU A 294 -22.23 -16.72 5.28
CA LEU A 294 -23.44 -15.93 5.43
C LEU A 294 -24.64 -16.88 5.59
N GLY A 295 -25.16 -16.96 6.81
CA GLY A 295 -26.21 -17.88 7.18
C GLY A 295 -27.34 -17.25 7.99
N TYR A 296 -28.15 -18.13 8.59
CA TYR A 296 -29.43 -17.77 9.20
C TYR A 296 -30.39 -17.05 8.22
N ILE A 297 -30.21 -17.25 6.91
CA ILE A 297 -30.86 -16.45 5.88
C ILE A 297 -32.37 -16.74 5.84
N ASP A 298 -33.20 -15.81 6.32
CA ASP A 298 -34.66 -15.84 6.16
C ASP A 298 -35.11 -14.97 4.96
N ASN A 299 -36.34 -15.18 4.50
CA ASN A 299 -36.89 -14.44 3.35
C ASN A 299 -37.08 -12.94 3.68
N GLY A 300 -36.27 -12.10 3.02
CA GLY A 300 -36.31 -10.64 3.11
C GLY A 300 -34.96 -10.01 3.47
N ASP A 301 -34.06 -10.82 4.04
CA ASP A 301 -32.77 -10.42 4.62
C ASP A 301 -31.72 -10.06 3.56
N TRP A 302 -30.61 -9.45 3.98
CA TRP A 302 -29.55 -9.00 3.07
C TRP A 302 -28.18 -8.79 3.74
N ALA A 303 -27.13 -8.86 2.92
CA ALA A 303 -25.75 -8.50 3.23
C ALA A 303 -25.19 -7.49 2.21
N GLY A 304 -24.20 -6.69 2.61
CA GLY A 304 -23.60 -5.63 1.77
C GLY A 304 -22.11 -5.45 2.01
N TYR A 305 -21.34 -5.36 0.92
CA TYR A 305 -19.88 -5.47 0.87
C TYR A 305 -19.28 -4.20 0.26
N ALA A 306 -18.80 -3.27 1.10
CA ALA A 306 -18.38 -1.94 0.68
C ALA A 306 -17.15 -1.94 -0.27
N LEU A 307 -16.28 -2.93 -0.13
CA LEU A 307 -15.05 -3.08 -0.93
C LEU A 307 -15.29 -3.80 -2.26
N VAL A 308 -16.40 -4.53 -2.41
CA VAL A 308 -16.71 -5.29 -3.63
C VAL A 308 -17.54 -4.43 -4.59
N ASN A 309 -16.93 -3.94 -5.67
CA ASN A 309 -17.65 -3.13 -6.66
C ASN A 309 -18.42 -4.00 -7.66
N THR A 310 -19.63 -3.59 -8.03
CA THR A 310 -20.47 -4.26 -9.05
C THR A 310 -20.27 -3.75 -10.49
N ALA A 311 -19.39 -2.77 -10.70
CA ALA A 311 -19.06 -2.24 -12.01
C ALA A 311 -18.51 -3.32 -12.96
N GLY A 312 -19.06 -3.43 -14.16
CA GLY A 312 -18.57 -4.37 -15.19
C GLY A 312 -18.83 -5.86 -14.93
N ALA A 313 -19.34 -6.25 -13.76
CA ALA A 313 -19.63 -7.65 -13.44
C ALA A 313 -20.69 -8.24 -14.40
N THR A 314 -20.37 -9.41 -14.97
CA THR A 314 -21.21 -10.11 -15.97
C THR A 314 -21.77 -11.44 -15.49
N SER A 315 -21.19 -12.03 -14.45
CA SER A 315 -21.72 -13.21 -13.79
C SER A 315 -21.34 -13.21 -12.31
N PHE A 316 -22.26 -13.66 -11.46
CA PHE A 316 -22.03 -13.94 -10.06
C PHE A 316 -22.01 -15.45 -9.87
N THR A 317 -20.95 -15.97 -9.26
CA THR A 317 -20.86 -17.37 -8.82
C THR A 317 -20.75 -17.37 -7.31
N ALA A 318 -21.58 -18.16 -6.64
CA ALA A 318 -21.50 -18.39 -5.20
C ALA A 318 -21.42 -19.88 -4.90
N ARG A 319 -20.68 -20.25 -3.86
CA ARG A 319 -20.73 -21.57 -3.25
C ARG A 319 -21.71 -21.51 -2.08
N VAL A 320 -22.66 -22.44 -2.06
CA VAL A 320 -23.88 -22.36 -1.23
C VAL A 320 -24.31 -23.72 -0.72
N SER A 321 -25.01 -23.76 0.41
CA SER A 321 -25.61 -24.97 0.98
C SER A 321 -27.08 -24.74 1.35
N SER A 322 -27.87 -25.81 1.50
CA SER A 322 -29.26 -25.72 1.93
C SER A 322 -29.80 -27.07 2.41
N ALA A 323 -30.15 -27.14 3.71
CA ALA A 323 -31.13 -28.11 4.21
C ALA A 323 -32.56 -27.55 4.23
N GLY A 324 -32.72 -26.25 3.97
CA GLY A 324 -34.00 -25.56 3.84
C GLY A 324 -34.74 -25.89 2.54
N ALA A 325 -35.71 -25.04 2.20
CA ALA A 325 -36.46 -25.14 0.94
C ALA A 325 -35.67 -24.59 -0.28
N GLY A 326 -34.47 -24.05 -0.07
CA GLY A 326 -33.79 -23.22 -1.06
C GLY A 326 -34.47 -21.86 -1.23
N GLY A 327 -34.05 -21.12 -2.26
CA GLY A 327 -34.55 -19.79 -2.55
C GLY A 327 -33.76 -19.14 -3.70
N THR A 328 -33.72 -17.81 -3.72
CA THR A 328 -33.03 -17.05 -4.76
C THR A 328 -32.19 -15.92 -4.14
N ILE A 329 -30.93 -15.83 -4.58
CA ILE A 329 -30.01 -14.71 -4.33
C ILE A 329 -30.31 -13.61 -5.36
N GLU A 330 -30.72 -12.45 -4.89
CA GLU A 330 -30.81 -11.22 -5.68
C GLU A 330 -29.48 -10.46 -5.60
N VAL A 331 -28.77 -10.36 -6.72
CA VAL A 331 -27.51 -9.60 -6.82
C VAL A 331 -27.83 -8.15 -7.13
N ARG A 332 -27.57 -7.24 -6.19
CA ARG A 332 -27.99 -5.82 -6.24
C ARG A 332 -26.80 -4.87 -6.11
N SER A 333 -26.95 -3.66 -6.64
CA SER A 333 -25.93 -2.60 -6.61
C SER A 333 -26.30 -1.47 -5.65
N GLY A 334 -25.36 -1.07 -4.80
CA GLY A 334 -25.40 0.16 -3.99
C GLY A 334 -26.28 0.12 -2.73
N SER A 335 -27.35 -0.68 -2.71
CA SER A 335 -28.11 -1.00 -1.49
C SER A 335 -28.94 -2.27 -1.67
N ALA A 336 -29.44 -2.83 -0.56
CA ALA A 336 -30.34 -3.98 -0.56
C ALA A 336 -31.67 -3.76 -1.29
N THR A 337 -32.08 -2.51 -1.53
CA THR A 337 -33.25 -2.14 -2.34
C THR A 337 -32.87 -1.53 -3.70
N GLY A 338 -31.57 -1.44 -4.00
CA GLY A 338 -31.01 -0.89 -5.23
C GLY A 338 -31.23 -1.78 -6.46
N PRO A 339 -30.73 -1.37 -7.64
CA PRO A 339 -30.94 -2.07 -8.91
C PRO A 339 -30.55 -3.54 -8.85
N LEU A 340 -31.45 -4.41 -9.31
CA LEU A 340 -31.20 -5.84 -9.49
C LEU A 340 -30.39 -6.07 -10.77
N LEU A 341 -29.21 -6.67 -10.63
CA LEU A 341 -28.27 -6.93 -11.71
C LEU A 341 -28.51 -8.29 -12.37
N GLY A 342 -28.88 -9.25 -11.52
CA GLY A 342 -29.26 -10.62 -11.87
C GLY A 342 -29.72 -11.36 -10.63
N SER A 343 -30.13 -12.61 -10.83
CA SER A 343 -30.60 -13.50 -9.76
C SER A 343 -30.00 -14.89 -9.95
N VAL A 344 -29.72 -15.58 -8.85
CA VAL A 344 -29.23 -16.96 -8.85
C VAL A 344 -30.09 -17.82 -7.94
N ASP A 345 -30.71 -18.86 -8.51
CA ASP A 345 -31.54 -19.79 -7.76
C ASP A 345 -30.67 -20.81 -7.02
N VAL A 346 -30.95 -20.98 -5.73
CA VAL A 346 -30.32 -21.96 -4.84
C VAL A 346 -31.34 -23.06 -4.55
N ALA A 347 -31.14 -24.23 -5.15
CA ALA A 347 -31.92 -25.41 -4.84
C ALA A 347 -31.48 -26.04 -3.50
N PRO A 348 -32.35 -26.80 -2.81
CA PRO A 348 -31.94 -27.64 -1.68
C PRO A 348 -30.78 -28.55 -2.08
N THR A 349 -29.63 -28.41 -1.42
CA THR A 349 -28.43 -29.17 -1.74
C THR A 349 -28.40 -30.54 -1.07
N GLY A 350 -29.18 -30.71 0.01
CA GLY A 350 -29.31 -31.94 0.78
C GLY A 350 -28.90 -31.80 2.25
N GLY A 351 -28.28 -30.69 2.63
CA GLY A 351 -27.83 -30.39 3.98
C GLY A 351 -27.05 -29.07 4.04
N TRP A 352 -26.97 -28.46 5.22
CA TRP A 352 -26.19 -27.24 5.43
C TRP A 352 -24.67 -27.44 5.26
N GLU A 353 -24.18 -28.67 5.44
CA GLU A 353 -22.79 -29.06 5.11
C GLU A 353 -22.60 -29.51 3.65
N THR A 354 -23.67 -29.52 2.84
CA THR A 354 -23.60 -30.00 1.45
C THR A 354 -23.49 -28.80 0.51
N PHE A 355 -22.26 -28.40 0.21
CA PHE A 355 -21.99 -27.23 -0.63
C PHE A 355 -22.02 -27.55 -2.13
N THR A 356 -22.53 -26.61 -2.93
CA THR A 356 -22.48 -26.63 -4.38
C THR A 356 -22.21 -25.23 -4.93
N GLN A 357 -21.68 -25.11 -6.15
CA GLN A 357 -21.56 -23.81 -6.82
C GLN A 357 -22.81 -23.52 -7.66
N VAL A 358 -23.36 -22.34 -7.48
CA VAL A 358 -24.43 -21.77 -8.31
C VAL A 358 -23.89 -20.54 -9.04
N THR A 359 -24.19 -20.43 -10.34
CA THR A 359 -23.75 -19.30 -11.17
C THR A 359 -24.95 -18.72 -11.91
N GLY A 360 -25.08 -17.39 -11.89
CA GLY A 360 -26.07 -16.66 -12.70
C GLY A 360 -25.44 -15.51 -13.47
N ALA A 361 -26.00 -15.24 -14.65
CA ALA A 361 -25.60 -14.12 -15.47
C ALA A 361 -26.17 -12.81 -14.91
N LEU A 362 -25.31 -11.80 -14.77
CA LEU A 362 -25.71 -10.43 -14.47
C LEU A 362 -25.99 -9.73 -15.82
N THR A 363 -27.25 -9.36 -16.03
CA THR A 363 -27.75 -8.86 -17.34
C THR A 363 -28.15 -7.39 -17.29
N ALA A 364 -28.21 -6.80 -16.09
CA ALA A 364 -28.27 -5.37 -15.86
C ALA A 364 -27.00 -4.89 -15.13
N THR A 365 -26.62 -3.63 -15.36
CA THR A 365 -25.33 -3.07 -14.93
C THR A 365 -25.40 -2.34 -13.59
N GLY A 366 -24.46 -2.65 -12.69
CA GLY A 366 -24.22 -1.92 -11.44
C GLY A 366 -22.99 -1.02 -11.51
N SER A 367 -22.76 -0.25 -10.45
CA SER A 367 -21.52 0.54 -10.26
C SER A 367 -21.28 0.97 -8.81
N GLY A 368 -22.03 0.41 -7.86
CA GLY A 368 -21.85 0.64 -6.42
C GLY A 368 -21.32 -0.61 -5.71
N PRO A 369 -21.15 -0.56 -4.38
CA PRO A 369 -20.84 -1.74 -3.59
C PRO A 369 -21.90 -2.83 -3.78
N LEU A 370 -21.48 -4.09 -3.68
CA LEU A 370 -22.34 -5.26 -3.81
C LEU A 370 -23.30 -5.37 -2.64
N PHE A 371 -24.57 -5.65 -2.92
CA PHE A 371 -25.54 -6.13 -1.96
C PHE A 371 -26.14 -7.44 -2.44
N LEU A 372 -26.20 -8.43 -1.55
CA LEU A 372 -26.88 -9.69 -1.77
C LEU A 372 -28.17 -9.66 -0.93
N ARG A 373 -29.32 -9.91 -1.56
CA ARG A 373 -30.62 -9.95 -0.89
C ARG A 373 -31.30 -11.29 -1.13
N PHE A 374 -32.01 -11.79 -0.13
CA PHE A 374 -32.45 -13.19 -0.11
C PHE A 374 -33.97 -13.31 -0.11
N THR A 375 -34.48 -14.24 -0.91
CA THR A 375 -35.92 -14.45 -1.13
C THR A 375 -36.24 -15.93 -1.23
N GLY A 376 -37.40 -16.36 -0.71
CA GLY A 376 -37.77 -17.77 -0.67
C GLY A 376 -38.99 -18.07 0.20
N GLY A 377 -38.96 -19.22 0.88
CA GLY A 377 -40.01 -19.71 1.77
C GLY A 377 -40.02 -19.04 3.16
N ALA A 378 -40.47 -19.79 4.17
CA ALA A 378 -40.45 -19.37 5.57
C ALA A 378 -39.58 -20.32 6.39
N GLY A 379 -38.72 -19.75 7.25
CA GLY A 379 -37.59 -20.46 7.83
C GLY A 379 -36.39 -20.49 6.89
N SER A 380 -35.21 -20.74 7.46
CA SER A 380 -33.91 -20.56 6.81
C SER A 380 -33.83 -21.21 5.42
N LEU A 381 -33.38 -20.43 4.45
CA LEU A 381 -33.51 -20.72 3.02
C LEU A 381 -32.35 -21.57 2.49
N PHE A 382 -31.14 -21.00 2.57
CA PHE A 382 -29.86 -21.47 2.07
C PHE A 382 -28.79 -20.57 2.70
N ASP A 383 -27.57 -21.07 2.86
CA ASP A 383 -26.45 -20.31 3.40
C ASP A 383 -25.37 -20.17 2.30
N ILE A 384 -24.64 -19.05 2.29
CA ILE A 384 -23.62 -18.73 1.27
C ILE A 384 -22.25 -18.77 1.93
N ASP A 385 -21.36 -19.56 1.35
CA ASP A 385 -19.95 -19.65 1.73
C ASP A 385 -19.17 -18.52 1.04
N SER A 386 -18.69 -18.73 -0.18
CA SER A 386 -17.86 -17.76 -0.92
C SER A 386 -18.53 -17.30 -2.20
N PHE A 387 -18.17 -16.12 -2.73
CA PHE A 387 -18.63 -15.67 -4.05
C PHE A 387 -17.57 -14.94 -4.88
N THR A 388 -17.79 -14.89 -6.20
CA THR A 388 -17.00 -14.12 -7.18
C THR A 388 -17.89 -13.32 -8.12
N LEU A 389 -17.39 -12.15 -8.56
CA LEU A 389 -17.98 -11.35 -9.64
C LEU A 389 -17.05 -11.41 -10.86
N ALA A 390 -17.35 -12.25 -11.85
CA ALA A 390 -16.53 -12.39 -13.05
C ALA A 390 -16.99 -11.45 -14.19
N GLY A 391 -16.04 -11.06 -15.04
CA GLY A 391 -16.21 -10.00 -16.05
C GLY A 391 -15.64 -8.63 -15.62
N GLN A 392 -15.17 -8.53 -14.38
CA GLN A 392 -14.29 -7.45 -13.89
C GLN A 392 -12.99 -7.47 -14.70
N GLN A 393 -12.94 -6.80 -15.86
CA GLN A 393 -11.67 -6.65 -16.58
C GLN A 393 -10.74 -5.76 -15.76
N GLY A 394 -9.68 -6.36 -15.21
CA GLY A 394 -8.80 -5.76 -14.22
C GLY A 394 -8.35 -4.35 -14.56
N THR A 395 -9.01 -3.35 -13.97
CA THR A 395 -8.51 -1.99 -13.92
C THR A 395 -7.44 -1.93 -12.84
N LYS A 396 -6.18 -2.04 -13.26
CA LYS A 396 -4.98 -1.69 -12.46
C LYS A 396 -5.31 -0.52 -11.53
N ALA A 397 -5.07 -0.66 -10.22
CA ALA A 397 -5.46 0.32 -9.21
C ALA A 397 -5.01 1.74 -9.60
N THR A 398 -5.94 2.54 -10.14
CA THR A 398 -5.60 3.87 -10.63
C THR A 398 -5.49 4.82 -9.46
N GLY A 399 -4.30 5.38 -9.26
CA GLY A 399 -4.09 6.45 -8.29
C GLY A 399 -5.12 7.57 -8.44
N SER A 400 -5.37 8.32 -7.37
CA SER A 400 -6.46 9.29 -7.32
C SER A 400 -6.35 10.31 -8.46
N SER A 401 -7.35 10.28 -9.36
CA SER A 401 -7.61 11.27 -10.41
C SER A 401 -7.87 12.72 -9.91
N ARG A 402 -7.61 12.97 -8.63
CA ARG A 402 -7.89 14.20 -7.87
C ARG A 402 -6.72 14.59 -6.95
N VAL A 403 -5.63 13.80 -6.91
CA VAL A 403 -4.37 14.18 -6.26
C VAL A 403 -3.33 14.41 -7.35
N HIS A 404 -2.89 15.67 -7.47
CA HIS A 404 -2.16 16.18 -8.63
C HIS A 404 -0.76 16.67 -8.21
N LEU A 405 0.31 16.02 -8.66
CA LEU A 405 1.68 16.39 -8.29
C LEU A 405 2.29 17.36 -9.31
N PHE A 406 2.84 18.51 -8.90
CA PHE A 406 3.59 19.37 -9.82
C PHE A 406 4.89 18.68 -10.26
N TYR A 407 5.10 18.59 -11.58
CA TYR A 407 6.17 17.77 -12.19
C TYR A 407 6.97 18.58 -13.21
N TYR A 408 8.30 18.53 -13.08
CA TYR A 408 9.24 19.44 -13.71
C TYR A 408 10.16 18.65 -14.65
N PRO A 409 9.94 18.71 -15.98
CA PRO A 409 10.61 17.89 -16.98
C PRO A 409 11.82 18.62 -17.58
N TRP A 410 12.46 19.53 -16.83
CA TRP A 410 13.43 20.48 -17.36
C TRP A 410 14.90 20.13 -17.10
N TYR A 411 15.19 19.15 -16.24
CA TYR A 411 16.55 18.77 -15.85
C TYR A 411 17.34 18.15 -17.01
N GLY A 412 18.66 18.38 -17.06
CA GLY A 412 19.49 17.83 -18.12
C GLY A 412 20.99 17.71 -17.78
N THR A 413 21.66 16.74 -18.42
CA THR A 413 23.08 16.40 -18.20
C THR A 413 23.93 16.53 -19.47
N PRO A 414 25.27 16.65 -19.36
CA PRO A 414 26.16 16.80 -20.50
C PRO A 414 26.08 15.68 -21.53
N GLU A 415 25.75 14.46 -21.11
CA GLU A 415 25.70 13.26 -21.94
C GLU A 415 24.55 13.29 -22.95
N THR A 416 23.42 13.89 -22.58
CA THR A 416 22.19 13.92 -23.39
C THR A 416 21.94 15.31 -23.98
N ASN A 417 22.21 16.37 -23.23
CA ASN A 417 21.95 17.75 -23.62
C ASN A 417 23.19 18.56 -24.05
N GLY A 418 24.40 18.00 -23.92
CA GLY A 418 25.66 18.69 -24.28
C GLY A 418 26.14 19.73 -23.26
N GLY A 419 25.40 19.91 -22.16
CA GLY A 419 25.77 20.67 -20.97
C GLY A 419 24.81 20.34 -19.83
N TRP A 420 25.14 20.79 -18.61
CA TRP A 420 24.17 20.80 -17.51
C TRP A 420 23.00 21.74 -17.84
N ARG A 421 21.80 21.38 -17.37
CA ARG A 421 20.60 22.21 -17.41
C ARG A 421 19.89 22.13 -16.06
N HIS A 422 19.56 23.28 -15.49
CA HIS A 422 18.93 23.49 -14.18
C HIS A 422 19.81 23.11 -12.97
N TRP A 423 20.53 21.99 -12.99
CA TRP A 423 21.38 21.56 -11.86
C TRP A 423 22.48 22.58 -11.48
N GLU A 424 22.93 23.40 -12.43
CA GLU A 424 23.91 24.49 -12.27
C GLU A 424 23.35 25.81 -11.70
N GLN A 425 22.05 25.86 -11.39
CA GLN A 425 21.40 27.03 -10.80
C GLN A 425 22.09 27.49 -9.50
N GLY A 426 22.00 28.79 -9.18
CA GLY A 426 22.78 29.42 -8.10
C GLY A 426 24.26 29.67 -8.44
N GLY A 427 24.77 29.09 -9.53
CA GLY A 427 26.20 29.11 -9.89
C GLY A 427 26.98 27.90 -9.38
N HIS A 428 26.26 26.82 -9.02
CA HIS A 428 26.81 25.55 -8.56
C HIS A 428 27.45 24.75 -9.71
N THR A 429 28.29 23.76 -9.38
CA THR A 429 29.07 22.97 -10.36
C THR A 429 28.79 21.45 -10.29
N PRO A 430 27.79 20.94 -11.04
CA PRO A 430 27.40 19.53 -10.97
C PRO A 430 28.48 18.59 -11.58
N PRO A 431 28.51 17.30 -11.20
CA PRO A 431 27.43 16.58 -10.51
C PRO A 431 27.39 16.77 -8.98
N ASP A 432 28.55 16.93 -8.33
CA ASP A 432 28.63 16.87 -6.86
C ASP A 432 28.06 18.11 -6.16
N ASP A 433 28.04 19.26 -6.84
CA ASP A 433 27.53 20.55 -6.35
C ASP A 433 26.35 21.03 -7.22
N ILE A 434 25.12 20.95 -6.71
CA ILE A 434 23.90 21.34 -7.43
C ILE A 434 23.13 22.49 -6.76
N GLY A 435 22.39 23.26 -7.55
CA GLY A 435 21.49 24.32 -7.10
C GLY A 435 20.20 23.82 -6.43
N ALA A 436 20.35 22.97 -5.41
CA ALA A 436 19.28 22.40 -4.60
C ALA A 436 19.79 22.09 -3.18
N ASP A 437 18.92 22.23 -2.18
CA ASP A 437 19.23 21.94 -0.76
C ASP A 437 19.09 20.46 -0.38
N LEU A 438 18.43 19.68 -1.24
CA LEU A 438 18.36 18.21 -1.20
C LEU A 438 19.04 17.65 -2.46
N TYR A 439 19.63 16.47 -2.38
CA TYR A 439 20.26 15.80 -3.53
C TYR A 439 19.38 14.65 -4.02
N PRO A 440 19.08 14.50 -5.34
CA PRO A 440 18.23 13.42 -5.83
C PRO A 440 18.84 12.03 -5.62
N LYS A 441 18.01 11.02 -5.31
CA LYS A 441 18.43 9.62 -5.21
C LYS A 441 18.96 9.05 -6.53
N LEU A 442 18.52 9.61 -7.66
CA LEU A 442 19.04 9.27 -9.00
C LEU A 442 20.32 10.05 -9.36
N GLY A 443 20.79 10.95 -8.50
CA GLY A 443 21.76 12.00 -8.86
C GLY A 443 21.14 13.07 -9.78
N PRO A 444 21.93 14.05 -10.25
CA PRO A 444 21.46 15.05 -11.21
C PRO A 444 21.18 14.39 -12.56
N TYR A 445 19.91 14.06 -12.80
CA TYR A 445 19.43 13.26 -13.92
C TYR A 445 19.05 14.09 -15.15
N ASP A 446 18.77 13.41 -16.27
CA ASP A 446 18.23 14.01 -17.48
C ASP A 446 16.73 13.71 -17.64
N SER A 447 15.89 14.73 -17.81
CA SER A 447 14.45 14.55 -18.07
C SER A 447 14.14 13.94 -19.43
N GLY A 448 15.13 13.89 -20.33
CA GLY A 448 15.11 13.15 -21.58
C GLY A 448 15.43 11.66 -21.44
N ASP A 449 15.85 11.17 -20.27
CA ASP A 449 15.97 9.73 -20.00
C ASP A 449 14.60 9.13 -19.64
N ILE A 450 13.91 8.71 -20.70
CA ILE A 450 12.57 8.12 -20.63
C ILE A 450 12.58 6.68 -20.09
N ALA A 451 13.74 6.00 -20.09
CA ALA A 451 13.85 4.58 -19.78
C ALA A 451 14.44 4.29 -18.39
N GLY A 452 15.30 5.17 -17.88
CA GLY A 452 15.73 5.21 -16.48
C GLY A 452 14.89 6.21 -15.67
N ALA A 453 15.30 7.48 -15.67
CA ALA A 453 14.78 8.50 -14.75
C ALA A 453 13.25 8.65 -14.79
N VAL A 454 12.65 8.99 -15.94
CA VAL A 454 11.20 9.25 -16.02
C VAL A 454 10.37 7.98 -15.76
N GLU A 455 10.84 6.81 -16.22
CA GLU A 455 10.20 5.51 -15.93
C GLU A 455 10.25 5.20 -14.42
N GLN A 456 11.33 5.58 -13.72
CA GLN A 456 11.42 5.45 -12.27
C GLN A 456 10.56 6.49 -11.53
N HIS A 457 10.40 7.70 -12.07
CA HIS A 457 9.46 8.69 -11.54
C HIS A 457 8.03 8.16 -11.57
N MET A 458 7.58 7.57 -12.69
CA MET A 458 6.21 7.02 -12.79
C MET A 458 5.94 5.94 -11.73
N LYS A 459 6.92 5.09 -11.41
CA LYS A 459 6.82 4.09 -10.32
C LYS A 459 6.72 4.72 -8.93
N TRP A 460 7.39 5.86 -8.72
CA TRP A 460 7.31 6.61 -7.47
C TRP A 460 6.00 7.41 -7.33
N ILE A 461 5.47 7.94 -8.42
CA ILE A 461 4.14 8.57 -8.49
C ILE A 461 3.04 7.52 -8.24
N GLU A 462 3.17 6.33 -8.82
CA GLU A 462 2.28 5.19 -8.57
C GLU A 462 2.31 4.78 -7.09
N ARG A 463 3.50 4.65 -6.48
CA ARG A 463 3.65 4.39 -5.03
C ARG A 463 3.07 5.51 -4.14
N SER A 464 2.98 6.75 -4.62
CA SER A 464 2.41 7.87 -3.85
C SER A 464 0.88 7.92 -3.88
N GLY A 465 0.23 6.99 -4.60
CA GLY A 465 -1.23 6.95 -4.76
C GLY A 465 -1.80 8.05 -5.65
N ALA A 466 -0.99 8.97 -6.16
CA ALA A 466 -1.44 10.08 -6.99
C ALA A 466 -1.69 9.64 -8.44
N GLY A 467 -2.85 10.01 -9.00
CA GLY A 467 -3.24 9.62 -10.36
C GLY A 467 -2.80 10.59 -11.46
N VAL A 468 -2.29 11.78 -11.10
CA VAL A 468 -2.08 12.88 -12.04
C VAL A 468 -0.78 13.61 -11.75
N ILE A 469 0.00 13.88 -12.80
CA ILE A 469 1.06 14.90 -12.78
C ILE A 469 0.58 16.19 -13.45
N VAL A 470 1.03 17.32 -12.94
CA VAL A 470 0.83 18.65 -13.55
C VAL A 470 2.16 19.07 -14.18
N TYR A 471 2.24 18.98 -15.50
CA TYR A 471 3.47 19.06 -16.28
C TYR A 471 3.87 20.52 -16.53
N SER A 472 5.02 20.95 -16.00
CA SER A 472 5.61 22.28 -16.28
C SER A 472 5.91 22.45 -17.77
N TRP A 473 5.33 23.49 -18.39
CA TRP A 473 5.36 23.71 -19.83
C TRP A 473 5.61 25.18 -20.19
N TRP A 474 6.74 25.42 -20.88
CA TRP A 474 7.31 26.75 -21.16
C TRP A 474 7.04 27.30 -22.58
N GLY A 475 6.05 26.75 -23.29
CA GLY A 475 5.64 27.22 -24.62
C GLY A 475 5.92 26.23 -25.76
N GLN A 476 5.19 26.40 -26.87
CA GLN A 476 5.27 25.56 -28.06
C GLN A 476 6.70 25.50 -28.62
N GLY A 477 7.20 24.30 -28.88
CA GLY A 477 8.55 24.07 -29.37
C GLY A 477 9.66 24.33 -28.33
N GLY A 478 9.32 24.46 -27.04
CA GLY A 478 10.26 24.54 -25.90
C GLY A 478 11.10 23.26 -25.70
N TYR A 479 11.82 23.13 -24.58
CA TYR A 479 12.53 21.88 -24.26
C TYR A 479 11.52 20.82 -23.78
N GLU A 480 10.67 21.25 -22.86
CA GLU A 480 9.63 20.51 -22.16
C GLU A 480 8.57 20.01 -23.16
N ASP A 481 8.17 20.87 -24.11
CA ASP A 481 7.22 20.50 -25.17
C ASP A 481 7.73 19.34 -26.06
N LYS A 482 9.05 19.26 -26.32
CA LYS A 482 9.64 18.15 -27.09
C LYS A 482 9.77 16.85 -26.28
N LEU A 483 9.69 16.93 -24.96
CA LEU A 483 9.67 15.75 -24.07
C LEU A 483 8.24 15.27 -23.78
N ALA A 484 7.24 16.16 -23.87
CA ALA A 484 5.87 15.90 -23.48
C ALA A 484 5.26 14.60 -24.07
N PRO A 485 5.41 14.28 -25.38
CA PRO A 485 4.93 13.00 -25.93
C PRO A 485 5.49 11.77 -25.22
N LYS A 486 6.77 11.81 -24.83
CA LYS A 486 7.47 10.66 -24.24
C LYS A 486 7.16 10.50 -22.75
N VAL A 487 6.90 11.61 -22.05
CA VAL A 487 6.44 11.60 -20.65
C VAL A 487 4.96 11.19 -20.59
N LEU A 488 4.16 11.59 -21.58
CA LEU A 488 2.81 11.07 -21.82
C LEU A 488 2.82 9.54 -22.05
N ASP A 489 3.69 9.02 -22.92
CA ASP A 489 3.92 7.57 -23.12
C ASP A 489 4.28 6.85 -21.80
N ALA A 490 5.13 7.47 -20.96
CA ALA A 490 5.54 6.93 -19.67
C ALA A 490 4.37 6.89 -18.67
N ALA A 491 3.65 8.00 -18.51
CA ALA A 491 2.46 8.08 -17.67
C ALA A 491 1.39 7.05 -18.10
N ALA A 492 1.20 6.86 -19.42
CA ALA A 492 0.25 5.88 -19.96
C ALA A 492 0.58 4.43 -19.56
N ARG A 493 1.86 4.02 -19.55
CA ARG A 493 2.28 2.68 -19.07
C ARG A 493 1.88 2.43 -17.61
N HIS A 494 1.89 3.48 -16.80
CA HIS A 494 1.57 3.40 -15.38
C HIS A 494 0.09 3.67 -15.04
N GLY A 495 -0.71 4.16 -16.00
CA GLY A 495 -2.10 4.56 -15.80
C GLY A 495 -2.26 6.02 -15.36
N ILE A 496 -1.15 6.69 -15.02
CA ILE A 496 -1.05 8.09 -14.61
C ILE A 496 -1.54 9.02 -15.73
N LYS A 497 -2.13 10.14 -15.33
CA LYS A 497 -2.61 11.20 -16.23
C LYS A 497 -1.76 12.46 -16.16
N VAL A 498 -1.84 13.29 -17.20
CA VAL A 498 -1.04 14.51 -17.38
C VAL A 498 -1.98 15.70 -17.55
N ALA A 499 -2.04 16.54 -16.53
CA ALA A 499 -2.53 17.92 -16.59
C ALA A 499 -1.36 18.87 -16.90
N TRP A 500 -1.64 20.13 -17.20
CA TRP A 500 -0.62 21.08 -17.67
C TRP A 500 -0.45 22.25 -16.70
N HIS A 501 0.80 22.64 -16.44
CA HIS A 501 1.18 23.87 -15.73
C HIS A 501 1.75 24.83 -16.78
N ILE A 502 0.96 25.84 -17.17
CA ILE A 502 1.35 26.81 -18.19
C ILE A 502 2.20 27.89 -17.51
N GLU A 503 3.48 27.88 -17.82
CA GLU A 503 4.51 28.67 -17.15
C GLU A 503 4.56 30.13 -17.67
N PRO A 504 5.20 31.08 -16.95
CA PRO A 504 5.28 32.49 -17.32
C PRO A 504 6.31 32.76 -18.44
N TYR A 505 6.17 32.07 -19.56
CA TYR A 505 7.05 32.21 -20.72
C TYR A 505 7.04 33.63 -21.32
N GLY A 506 8.12 33.98 -22.02
CA GLY A 506 8.35 35.32 -22.56
C GLY A 506 7.25 35.78 -23.53
N GLY A 507 6.43 36.73 -23.09
CA GLY A 507 5.35 37.32 -23.90
C GLY A 507 3.97 36.68 -23.72
N ARG A 508 3.79 35.75 -22.76
CA ARG A 508 2.49 35.13 -22.45
C ARG A 508 1.39 36.19 -22.17
N THR A 509 0.21 35.96 -22.74
CA THR A 509 -1.02 36.77 -22.56
C THR A 509 -2.23 35.87 -22.37
N ALA A 510 -3.37 36.41 -21.94
CA ALA A 510 -4.61 35.63 -21.85
C ALA A 510 -5.06 35.04 -23.20
N ALA A 511 -4.77 35.72 -24.31
CA ALA A 511 -5.03 35.22 -25.66
C ALA A 511 -4.06 34.09 -26.05
N SER A 512 -2.75 34.24 -25.79
CA SER A 512 -1.80 33.16 -26.10
C SER A 512 -2.03 31.93 -25.24
N VAL A 513 -2.50 32.05 -23.99
CA VAL A 513 -2.93 30.91 -23.17
C VAL A 513 -4.12 30.17 -23.79
N VAL A 514 -5.02 30.85 -24.50
CA VAL A 514 -6.11 30.20 -25.28
C VAL A 514 -5.53 29.45 -26.49
N ASP A 515 -4.58 30.05 -27.19
CA ASP A 515 -3.88 29.41 -28.32
C ASP A 515 -3.04 28.20 -27.85
N ASP A 516 -2.39 28.28 -26.68
CA ASP A 516 -1.65 27.20 -26.02
C ASP A 516 -2.60 26.04 -25.65
N ILE A 517 -3.76 26.35 -25.06
CA ILE A 517 -4.79 25.35 -24.73
C ILE A 517 -5.31 24.67 -26.00
N ALA A 518 -5.47 25.41 -27.11
CA ALA A 518 -5.85 24.85 -28.39
C ALA A 518 -4.75 23.94 -28.99
N TYR A 519 -3.47 24.35 -28.91
CA TYR A 519 -2.33 23.53 -29.32
C TYR A 519 -2.20 22.25 -28.49
N LEU A 520 -2.20 22.35 -27.16
CA LEU A 520 -2.06 21.20 -26.25
C LEU A 520 -3.22 20.21 -26.41
N ASN A 521 -4.45 20.67 -26.71
CA ASN A 521 -5.55 19.76 -27.07
C ASN A 521 -5.40 19.17 -28.47
N GLY A 522 -4.88 19.92 -29.44
CA GLY A 522 -4.73 19.45 -30.83
C GLY A 522 -3.58 18.45 -31.04
N GLU A 523 -2.45 18.65 -30.35
CA GLU A 523 -1.25 17.80 -30.48
C GLU A 523 -1.30 16.59 -29.54
N TYR A 524 -1.82 16.76 -28.32
CA TYR A 524 -1.76 15.73 -27.27
C TYR A 524 -3.13 15.27 -26.73
N GLY A 525 -4.24 15.93 -27.11
CA GLY A 525 -5.54 15.75 -26.47
C GLY A 525 -6.22 14.39 -26.67
N ASP A 526 -5.79 13.63 -27.69
CA ASP A 526 -6.21 12.25 -27.96
C ASP A 526 -5.34 11.19 -27.23
N HIS A 527 -4.26 11.60 -26.55
CA HIS A 527 -3.35 10.68 -25.89
C HIS A 527 -4.00 10.01 -24.65
N PRO A 528 -3.86 8.69 -24.43
CA PRO A 528 -4.53 7.99 -23.31
C PRO A 528 -4.12 8.43 -21.90
N ALA A 529 -3.01 9.15 -21.76
CA ALA A 529 -2.59 9.79 -20.51
C ALA A 529 -3.02 11.27 -20.40
N TYR A 530 -3.63 11.89 -21.40
CA TYR A 530 -4.07 13.29 -21.31
C TYR A 530 -5.19 13.42 -20.26
N TYR A 531 -4.99 14.25 -19.23
CA TYR A 531 -5.95 14.34 -18.11
C TYR A 531 -7.24 15.04 -18.54
N ARG A 532 -8.38 14.47 -18.13
CA ARG A 532 -9.71 15.05 -18.25
C ARG A 532 -10.50 14.71 -16.99
N ASP A 533 -11.10 15.70 -16.33
CA ASP A 533 -11.90 15.45 -15.13
C ASP A 533 -13.36 15.15 -15.50
N ALA A 534 -13.77 13.90 -15.30
CA ALA A 534 -15.13 13.42 -15.50
C ALA A 534 -16.17 14.18 -14.64
N GLU A 535 -15.83 14.63 -13.44
CA GLU A 535 -16.75 15.38 -12.55
C GLU A 535 -17.01 16.79 -13.05
N HIS A 536 -16.04 17.39 -13.73
CA HIS A 536 -16.12 18.76 -14.24
C HIS A 536 -16.31 18.80 -15.77
N GLY A 537 -17.03 17.80 -16.32
CA GLY A 537 -17.50 17.79 -17.71
C GLY A 537 -16.57 17.10 -18.72
N ASN A 538 -15.68 16.22 -18.26
CA ASN A 538 -14.60 15.61 -19.06
C ASN A 538 -13.67 16.64 -19.72
N ARG A 539 -13.54 17.81 -19.08
CA ARG A 539 -12.66 18.90 -19.51
C ARG A 539 -11.22 18.65 -19.01
N PRO A 540 -10.19 18.96 -19.81
CA PRO A 540 -8.80 18.89 -19.38
C PRO A 540 -8.42 20.08 -18.49
N ALA A 541 -7.39 19.89 -17.66
CA ALA A 541 -6.98 20.84 -16.63
C ALA A 541 -5.70 21.60 -17.00
N PHE A 542 -5.72 22.92 -16.83
CA PHE A 542 -4.60 23.83 -17.06
C PHE A 542 -4.42 24.75 -15.86
N TYR A 543 -3.33 24.59 -15.15
CA TYR A 543 -2.90 25.45 -14.06
C TYR A 543 -2.09 26.61 -14.62
N VAL A 544 -2.46 27.86 -14.32
CA VAL A 544 -1.77 29.04 -14.86
C VAL A 544 -0.88 29.66 -13.79
N PHE A 545 0.43 29.36 -13.87
CA PHE A 545 1.40 29.90 -12.91
C PHE A 545 1.51 31.42 -13.05
N GLU A 546 1.68 32.12 -11.93
CA GLU A 546 1.67 33.58 -11.82
C GLU A 546 0.48 34.28 -12.53
N SER A 547 -0.71 33.65 -12.52
CA SER A 547 -1.92 34.16 -13.21
C SER A 547 -2.22 35.64 -12.95
N LEU A 548 -1.89 36.15 -11.75
CA LEU A 548 -2.09 37.53 -11.32
C LEU A 548 -1.20 38.57 -12.03
N ARG A 549 -0.17 38.15 -12.80
CA ARG A 549 0.64 39.06 -13.65
C ARG A 549 -0.15 39.62 -14.83
N ILE A 550 -1.24 38.96 -15.21
CA ILE A 550 -2.18 39.42 -16.25
C ILE A 550 -3.47 39.89 -15.56
N GLN A 551 -3.94 41.10 -15.90
CA GLN A 551 -5.11 41.73 -15.24
C GLN A 551 -6.44 41.48 -15.95
N ASP A 552 -6.42 41.10 -17.22
CA ASP A 552 -7.61 40.80 -18.03
C ASP A 552 -7.49 39.39 -18.60
N TRP A 553 -8.42 38.53 -18.18
CA TRP A 553 -8.51 37.12 -18.56
C TRP A 553 -9.75 36.81 -19.41
N SER A 554 -10.45 37.84 -19.92
CA SER A 554 -11.67 37.69 -20.72
C SER A 554 -11.53 36.81 -21.96
N ALA A 555 -10.32 36.66 -22.50
CA ALA A 555 -10.02 35.70 -23.56
C ALA A 555 -10.35 34.24 -23.18
N LEU A 556 -10.25 33.86 -21.89
CA LEU A 556 -10.54 32.50 -21.43
C LEU A 556 -12.02 32.10 -21.63
N ASP A 557 -12.95 33.03 -21.79
CA ASP A 557 -14.35 32.71 -22.13
C ASP A 557 -14.46 31.91 -23.43
N ALA A 558 -13.45 31.97 -24.33
CA ALA A 558 -13.39 31.16 -25.54
C ALA A 558 -13.11 29.65 -25.29
N VAL A 559 -12.57 29.29 -24.12
CA VAL A 559 -12.22 27.90 -23.75
C VAL A 559 -12.87 27.43 -22.45
N ARG A 560 -13.60 28.30 -21.74
CA ARG A 560 -14.16 28.04 -20.41
C ARG A 560 -15.12 26.85 -20.36
N ASP A 561 -15.90 26.63 -21.42
CA ASP A 561 -16.80 25.48 -21.54
C ASP A 561 -16.10 24.19 -22.01
N SER A 562 -14.85 24.27 -22.47
CA SER A 562 -14.06 23.13 -22.98
C SER A 562 -12.86 22.75 -22.10
N ALA A 563 -12.43 23.61 -21.16
CA ALA A 563 -11.27 23.41 -20.29
C ALA A 563 -11.54 23.85 -18.84
N VAL A 564 -10.86 23.21 -17.87
CA VAL A 564 -10.75 23.72 -16.49
C VAL A 564 -9.44 24.49 -16.40
N VAL A 565 -9.51 25.82 -16.52
CA VAL A 565 -8.36 26.71 -16.33
C VAL A 565 -8.35 27.20 -14.89
N LEU A 566 -7.24 27.03 -14.16
CA LEU A 566 -7.11 27.37 -12.74
C LEU A 566 -6.22 28.60 -12.51
N ALA A 567 -6.71 29.54 -11.71
CA ALA A 567 -5.93 30.70 -11.25
C ALA A 567 -5.13 30.37 -9.99
N GLN A 568 -3.86 30.73 -9.96
CA GLN A 568 -3.01 30.71 -8.77
C GLN A 568 -3.35 31.91 -7.86
N THR A 569 -4.28 31.74 -6.91
CA THR A 569 -4.66 32.76 -5.92
C THR A 569 -5.59 32.22 -4.84
N THR A 570 -5.78 32.96 -3.74
CA THR A 570 -6.98 32.86 -2.88
C THR A 570 -7.87 34.10 -2.96
N ASP A 571 -7.48 35.12 -3.73
CA ASP A 571 -8.30 36.32 -3.98
C ASP A 571 -9.42 36.01 -4.98
N THR A 572 -10.58 35.65 -4.43
CA THR A 572 -11.83 35.41 -5.17
C THR A 572 -12.33 36.59 -6.02
N THR A 573 -11.73 37.79 -5.92
CA THR A 573 -12.01 38.91 -6.86
C THR A 573 -11.22 38.82 -8.17
N LYS A 574 -10.20 37.95 -8.25
CA LYS A 574 -9.29 37.79 -9.40
C LYS A 574 -9.59 36.59 -10.29
N VAL A 575 -10.53 35.72 -9.90
CA VAL A 575 -10.83 34.44 -10.56
C VAL A 575 -11.93 34.53 -11.63
N ALA A 576 -12.24 35.74 -12.12
CA ALA A 576 -13.16 35.92 -13.25
C ALA A 576 -12.65 35.20 -14.51
N HIS A 577 -13.55 34.65 -15.31
CA HIS A 577 -13.28 33.84 -16.52
C HIS A 577 -12.59 32.47 -16.29
N PHE A 578 -12.01 32.22 -15.12
CA PHE A 578 -11.44 30.90 -14.78
C PHE A 578 -12.53 29.83 -14.52
N GLY A 579 -12.08 28.56 -14.51
CA GLY A 579 -12.84 27.37 -14.15
C GLY A 579 -12.43 26.75 -12.79
N GLY A 580 -11.34 27.21 -12.19
CA GLY A 580 -10.86 26.74 -10.89
C GLY A 580 -9.84 27.66 -10.22
N ILE A 581 -9.41 27.26 -9.02
CA ILE A 581 -8.54 28.03 -8.12
C ILE A 581 -7.53 27.07 -7.47
N TYR A 582 -6.25 27.47 -7.39
CA TYR A 582 -5.18 26.77 -6.66
C TYR A 582 -4.21 27.74 -5.98
N THR A 583 -3.33 27.27 -5.11
CA THR A 583 -2.39 28.14 -4.36
C THR A 583 -0.94 28.10 -4.85
N TYR A 584 -0.45 26.93 -5.27
CA TYR A 584 0.97 26.57 -5.50
C TYR A 584 1.85 26.67 -4.24
N ASP A 585 1.81 27.81 -3.56
CA ASP A 585 2.64 28.19 -2.41
C ASP A 585 2.71 27.10 -1.31
N GLY A 586 3.89 26.50 -1.18
CA GLY A 586 4.26 25.47 -0.21
C GLY A 586 4.85 25.98 1.12
N ILE A 587 4.64 27.27 1.43
CA ILE A 587 4.91 27.87 2.74
C ILE A 587 3.57 28.28 3.37
N ALA A 588 2.64 28.76 2.55
CA ALA A 588 1.32 29.21 2.96
C ALA A 588 0.43 28.07 3.47
N GLY A 589 0.58 26.83 2.99
CA GLY A 589 -0.32 25.72 3.35
C GLY A 589 -0.38 25.42 4.86
N ALA A 590 0.73 25.59 5.57
CA ALA A 590 0.84 25.45 7.02
C ALA A 590 -0.04 26.44 7.80
N THR A 591 -0.45 27.56 7.17
CA THR A 591 -1.37 28.56 7.74
C THR A 591 -2.68 28.74 6.95
N ALA A 592 -2.81 28.08 5.80
CA ALA A 592 -3.98 28.04 4.92
C ALA A 592 -4.70 29.39 4.67
N PRO A 593 -3.99 30.49 4.33
CA PRO A 593 -4.53 31.84 4.32
C PRO A 593 -5.62 32.01 3.26
N GLY A 594 -6.87 32.14 3.71
CA GLY A 594 -8.05 32.31 2.85
C GLY A 594 -8.55 31.03 2.18
N TRP A 595 -7.97 29.86 2.47
CA TRP A 595 -8.33 28.58 1.84
C TRP A 595 -9.81 28.24 1.99
N LYS A 596 -10.35 28.33 3.20
CA LYS A 596 -11.79 28.19 3.49
C LYS A 596 -12.65 29.06 2.58
N GLN A 597 -12.31 30.34 2.42
CA GLN A 597 -13.06 31.29 1.60
C GLN A 597 -12.95 30.95 0.10
N ALA A 598 -11.77 30.57 -0.38
CA ALA A 598 -11.57 30.12 -1.76
C ALA A 598 -12.39 28.85 -2.07
N GLY A 599 -12.37 27.86 -1.18
CA GLY A 599 -13.14 26.62 -1.31
C GLY A 599 -14.65 26.82 -1.21
N GLU A 600 -15.13 27.66 -0.28
CA GLU A 600 -16.55 28.03 -0.18
C GLU A 600 -17.03 28.80 -1.41
N TYR A 601 -16.23 29.74 -1.92
CA TYR A 601 -16.52 30.48 -3.15
C TYR A 601 -16.55 29.56 -4.37
N ALA A 602 -15.53 28.72 -4.55
CA ALA A 602 -15.43 27.80 -5.69
C ALA A 602 -16.64 26.85 -5.74
N LYS A 603 -16.94 26.19 -4.61
CA LYS A 603 -18.13 25.35 -4.41
C LYS A 603 -19.44 26.08 -4.72
N SER A 604 -19.54 27.35 -4.37
CA SER A 604 -20.74 28.17 -4.62
C SER A 604 -20.90 28.63 -6.08
N ASN A 605 -19.82 28.61 -6.87
CA ASN A 605 -19.79 29.07 -8.26
C ASN A 605 -19.55 27.93 -9.28
N GLY A 606 -19.49 26.67 -8.83
CA GLY A 606 -19.21 25.52 -9.71
C GLY A 606 -17.78 25.47 -10.23
N LEU A 607 -16.83 26.10 -9.52
CA LEU A 607 -15.40 26.09 -9.85
C LEU A 607 -14.68 24.97 -9.09
N VAL A 608 -13.59 24.49 -9.67
CA VAL A 608 -12.67 23.56 -8.99
C VAL A 608 -11.89 24.29 -7.90
N TRP A 609 -11.78 23.68 -6.71
CA TRP A 609 -10.83 24.09 -5.66
C TRP A 609 -9.75 23.03 -5.50
N ALA A 610 -8.50 23.45 -5.64
CA ALA A 610 -7.31 22.61 -5.52
C ALA A 610 -6.26 23.29 -4.62
N PRO A 611 -6.37 23.21 -3.29
CA PRO A 611 -5.29 23.66 -2.41
C PRO A 611 -3.99 22.93 -2.76
N SER A 612 -2.87 23.62 -2.61
CA SER A 612 -1.52 23.07 -2.82
C SER A 612 -0.85 22.87 -1.47
N VAL A 613 -0.33 21.66 -1.24
CA VAL A 613 0.38 21.26 -0.02
C VAL A 613 1.81 20.87 -0.33
N ALA A 614 2.75 21.15 0.58
CA ALA A 614 4.17 20.89 0.41
C ALA A 614 4.79 20.19 1.63
N PRO A 615 5.83 19.36 1.43
CA PRO A 615 6.56 18.76 2.55
C PRO A 615 7.50 19.76 3.26
N GLY A 616 7.76 20.92 2.65
CA GLY A 616 8.60 22.01 3.14
C GLY A 616 9.09 22.89 1.98
N TYR A 617 9.86 23.94 2.29
CA TYR A 617 10.39 24.89 1.31
C TYR A 617 11.76 25.42 1.73
N ILE A 618 12.73 25.39 0.81
CA ILE A 618 14.02 26.10 0.90
C ILE A 618 14.67 26.26 -0.49
N ASP A 619 15.09 27.48 -0.81
CA ASP A 619 15.74 27.82 -2.09
C ASP A 619 17.12 28.51 -1.95
N ASP A 620 17.72 28.51 -0.74
CA ASP A 620 18.96 29.24 -0.42
C ASP A 620 20.13 28.94 -1.39
N ARG A 621 20.30 27.67 -1.81
CA ARG A 621 21.31 27.28 -2.82
C ARG A 621 20.91 27.65 -4.24
N ALA A 622 19.63 27.57 -4.59
CA ALA A 622 19.14 27.87 -5.93
C ALA A 622 19.11 29.38 -6.24
N VAL A 623 18.85 30.20 -5.21
CA VAL A 623 18.75 31.66 -5.30
C VAL A 623 19.59 32.32 -4.19
N PRO A 624 20.93 32.33 -4.30
CA PRO A 624 21.81 32.82 -3.24
C PRO A 624 21.52 34.26 -2.83
N GLY A 625 21.14 34.45 -1.56
CA GLY A 625 20.76 35.76 -1.00
C GLY A 625 19.28 36.12 -1.16
N ASN A 626 18.42 35.14 -1.42
CA ASN A 626 16.97 35.31 -1.31
C ASN A 626 16.53 35.68 0.12
N THR A 627 15.28 36.13 0.26
CA THR A 627 14.64 36.44 1.55
C THR A 627 13.25 35.81 1.70
N THR A 628 12.92 34.80 0.90
CA THR A 628 11.69 34.01 1.04
C THR A 628 11.74 33.18 2.33
N PRO A 629 10.66 33.08 3.13
CA PRO A 629 10.69 32.29 4.36
C PRO A 629 10.88 30.79 4.11
N THR A 630 11.81 30.17 4.82
CA THR A 630 11.96 28.71 4.89
C THR A 630 10.76 28.06 5.57
N LEU A 631 10.22 26.98 5.01
CA LEU A 631 9.38 26.03 5.75
C LEU A 631 10.20 24.75 6.01
N GLY A 632 10.59 24.54 7.27
CA GLY A 632 11.23 23.29 7.68
C GLY A 632 10.29 22.10 7.51
N ARG A 633 10.83 20.91 7.20
CA ARG A 633 10.01 19.71 7.03
C ARG A 633 9.52 19.13 8.36
N GLU A 634 10.21 19.46 9.47
CA GLU A 634 9.93 19.01 10.84
C GLU A 634 9.66 17.50 10.92
N ASP A 635 10.58 16.70 10.36
CA ASP A 635 10.49 15.23 10.22
C ASP A 635 9.17 14.73 9.61
N GLY A 636 8.54 15.56 8.77
CA GLY A 636 7.28 15.28 8.09
C GLY A 636 6.03 15.89 8.75
N ALA A 637 6.16 16.47 9.95
CA ALA A 637 5.04 17.10 10.65
C ALA A 637 4.48 18.32 9.89
N SER A 638 5.31 19.06 9.15
CA SER A 638 4.84 20.16 8.28
C SER A 638 3.94 19.65 7.16
N TYR A 639 4.32 18.56 6.49
CA TYR A 639 3.51 17.97 5.41
C TYR A 639 2.15 17.48 5.92
N ASP A 640 2.14 16.85 7.10
CA ASP A 640 0.92 16.38 7.74
C ASP A 640 0.02 17.53 8.20
N LEU A 641 0.58 18.65 8.63
CA LEU A 641 -0.17 19.87 8.94
C LEU A 641 -0.81 20.45 7.68
N GLU A 642 -0.08 20.56 6.57
CA GLU A 642 -0.62 21.09 5.31
C GLU A 642 -1.75 20.19 4.75
N TRP A 643 -1.57 18.88 4.75
CA TRP A 643 -2.62 17.92 4.38
C TRP A 643 -3.83 17.96 5.33
N SER A 644 -3.59 18.07 6.64
CA SER A 644 -4.67 18.23 7.63
C SER A 644 -5.47 19.51 7.39
N ASN A 645 -4.78 20.62 7.15
CA ASN A 645 -5.38 21.91 6.79
C ASN A 645 -6.20 21.79 5.50
N ALA A 646 -5.65 21.17 4.44
CA ALA A 646 -6.34 21.00 3.15
C ALA A 646 -7.64 20.19 3.28
N LEU A 647 -7.65 19.15 4.12
CA LEU A 647 -8.77 18.23 4.28
C LEU A 647 -9.79 18.63 5.35
N ASP A 648 -9.50 19.60 6.22
CA ASP A 648 -10.44 20.11 7.23
C ASP A 648 -11.44 21.14 6.64
N PRO A 649 -12.76 20.87 6.68
CA PRO A 649 -13.79 21.83 6.27
C PRO A 649 -13.77 23.19 6.97
N ALA A 650 -13.17 23.30 8.16
CA ALA A 650 -12.99 24.55 8.87
C ALA A 650 -11.78 25.38 8.40
N ILE A 651 -10.82 24.76 7.69
CA ILE A 651 -9.53 25.39 7.32
C ILE A 651 -9.36 25.42 5.79
N GLY A 652 -9.29 24.26 5.15
CA GLY A 652 -9.18 24.08 3.71
C GLY A 652 -10.52 24.15 2.96
N GLY A 653 -11.63 24.00 3.67
CA GLY A 653 -12.97 23.97 3.08
C GLY A 653 -13.29 22.61 2.45
N SER A 654 -13.84 22.59 1.23
CA SER A 654 -14.17 21.34 0.53
C SER A 654 -13.35 21.20 -0.76
N PRO A 655 -12.12 20.65 -0.72
CA PRO A 655 -11.31 20.42 -1.93
C PRO A 655 -12.04 19.57 -2.98
N SER A 656 -11.99 20.02 -4.23
CA SER A 656 -12.38 19.25 -5.40
C SER A 656 -11.27 18.27 -5.77
N TRP A 657 -10.04 18.78 -5.79
CA TRP A 657 -8.77 18.08 -5.93
C TRP A 657 -7.84 18.52 -4.78
N VAL A 658 -6.70 17.87 -4.59
CA VAL A 658 -5.55 18.40 -3.83
C VAL A 658 -4.34 18.38 -4.76
N SER A 659 -3.50 19.40 -4.69
CA SER A 659 -2.24 19.45 -5.43
C SER A 659 -1.05 19.35 -4.49
N VAL A 660 0.04 18.71 -4.91
CA VAL A 660 1.28 18.61 -4.13
C VAL A 660 2.36 19.41 -4.84
N THR A 661 2.90 20.41 -4.14
CA THR A 661 4.10 21.17 -4.52
C THR A 661 5.26 20.58 -3.73
N SER A 662 6.05 19.65 -4.27
CA SER A 662 6.10 19.16 -5.66
C SER A 662 6.39 17.66 -5.73
N PHE A 663 6.34 17.08 -6.93
CA PHE A 663 7.07 15.83 -7.16
C PHE A 663 8.58 16.08 -7.10
N ASN A 664 9.11 16.92 -8.00
CA ASN A 664 10.56 17.08 -8.23
C ASN A 664 11.04 18.54 -8.42
N GLU A 665 10.46 19.53 -7.74
CA GLU A 665 11.02 20.89 -7.73
C GLU A 665 12.20 20.96 -6.75
N TRP A 666 13.37 20.51 -7.21
CA TRP A 666 14.58 20.45 -6.39
C TRP A 666 15.10 21.84 -5.99
N HIS A 667 14.79 22.90 -6.75
CA HIS A 667 15.30 24.24 -6.47
C HIS A 667 14.57 24.95 -5.31
N GLU A 668 13.29 24.63 -5.09
CA GLU A 668 12.48 25.18 -4.00
C GLU A 668 12.49 24.28 -2.75
N GLY A 669 13.25 23.19 -2.75
CA GLY A 669 13.37 22.28 -1.61
C GLY A 669 12.07 21.54 -1.25
N SER A 670 11.08 21.57 -2.15
CA SER A 670 9.72 21.03 -1.98
C SER A 670 9.45 19.60 -2.51
N PRO A 671 10.40 18.79 -3.05
CA PRO A 671 10.03 17.54 -3.70
C PRO A 671 9.56 16.45 -2.72
N ILE A 672 8.70 15.56 -3.19
CA ILE A 672 8.45 14.23 -2.60
C ILE A 672 9.22 13.12 -3.33
N GLU A 673 9.86 13.41 -4.48
CA GLU A 673 10.82 12.53 -5.14
C GLU A 673 11.95 12.16 -4.16
N PRO A 674 12.36 10.87 -4.06
CA PRO A 674 13.40 10.45 -3.13
C PRO A 674 14.71 11.23 -3.20
N ALA A 675 15.09 11.83 -2.07
CA ALA A 675 16.43 12.37 -1.85
C ALA A 675 17.41 11.25 -1.45
N ALA A 676 18.70 11.41 -1.75
CA ALA A 676 19.75 10.50 -1.35
C ALA A 676 20.07 10.64 0.16
N GLY A 677 20.15 9.52 0.88
CA GLY A 677 20.59 9.49 2.27
C GLY A 677 22.09 9.73 2.46
N ASN A 678 22.89 9.44 1.43
CA ASN A 678 24.34 9.70 1.39
C ASN A 678 24.70 10.63 0.21
N PRO A 679 24.41 11.95 0.30
CA PRO A 679 24.70 12.91 -0.76
C PRO A 679 26.20 13.29 -0.80
N PRO A 680 26.68 13.96 -1.88
CA PRO A 680 28.08 14.35 -2.01
C PRO A 680 28.62 15.18 -0.84
N ALA A 681 29.73 14.72 -0.26
CA ALA A 681 30.28 15.27 0.98
C ALA A 681 30.90 16.66 0.78
N GLY A 682 30.72 17.55 1.76
CA GLY A 682 31.27 18.90 1.77
C GLY A 682 30.33 20.01 1.28
N HIS A 683 29.19 19.65 0.69
CA HIS A 683 28.22 20.61 0.11
C HIS A 683 27.07 21.00 1.05
N GLY A 684 26.91 20.29 2.18
CA GLY A 684 25.94 20.65 3.22
C GLY A 684 24.48 20.31 2.88
N TYR A 685 24.23 19.39 1.95
CA TYR A 685 22.89 18.92 1.59
C TYR A 685 22.12 18.41 2.81
N ARG A 686 20.82 18.69 2.81
CA ARG A 686 19.83 18.04 3.66
C ARG A 686 19.50 16.65 3.09
N THR A 687 18.93 15.79 3.92
CA THR A 687 18.40 14.49 3.54
C THR A 687 16.97 14.36 4.08
N TYR A 688 16.35 13.18 3.95
CA TYR A 688 15.09 12.86 4.62
C TYR A 688 15.29 12.06 5.93
N GLU A 689 16.53 11.92 6.41
CA GLU A 689 16.86 11.16 7.62
C GLU A 689 16.08 11.70 8.83
N GLY A 690 15.36 10.82 9.53
CA GLY A 690 14.46 11.17 10.63
C GLY A 690 12.98 11.30 10.22
N ALA A 691 12.67 11.52 8.93
CA ALA A 691 11.30 11.76 8.48
C ALA A 691 10.34 10.59 8.82
N TYR A 692 9.30 10.88 9.58
CA TYR A 692 8.36 9.91 10.17
C TYR A 692 9.06 8.78 10.95
N GLY A 693 10.17 9.10 11.63
CA GLY A 693 10.99 8.14 12.37
C GLY A 693 11.83 7.20 11.50
N LYS A 694 11.85 7.40 10.17
CA LYS A 694 12.57 6.53 9.22
C LYS A 694 14.03 6.94 9.07
N THR A 695 14.88 5.95 8.85
CA THR A 695 16.33 6.09 8.61
C THR A 695 16.75 5.46 7.27
N GLY A 696 17.89 5.88 6.74
CA GLY A 696 18.52 5.33 5.54
C GLY A 696 17.56 5.19 4.36
N ALA A 697 17.61 4.05 3.67
CA ALA A 697 16.80 3.81 2.45
C ALA A 697 15.28 3.84 2.67
N ALA A 698 14.79 3.76 3.92
CA ALA A 698 13.37 3.96 4.23
C ALA A 698 13.02 5.45 4.28
N ALA A 699 13.90 6.28 4.85
CA ALA A 699 13.79 7.72 4.92
C ALA A 699 13.73 8.36 3.53
N GLU A 700 14.60 7.91 2.61
CA GLU A 700 14.64 8.37 1.22
C GLU A 700 13.27 8.32 0.53
N THR A 701 12.39 7.38 0.89
CA THR A 701 11.06 7.23 0.25
C THR A 701 9.89 7.74 1.10
N ALA A 702 10.15 8.32 2.27
CA ALA A 702 9.13 8.57 3.30
C ALA A 702 7.98 9.50 2.85
N TYR A 703 8.27 10.52 2.04
CA TYR A 703 7.26 11.46 1.54
C TYR A 703 6.35 10.86 0.45
N LEU A 704 6.80 9.83 -0.29
CA LEU A 704 5.93 9.06 -1.18
C LEU A 704 4.90 8.28 -0.36
N ASP A 705 5.36 7.54 0.65
CA ASP A 705 4.51 6.74 1.54
C ASP A 705 3.46 7.60 2.26
N ARG A 706 3.88 8.78 2.74
CA ARG A 706 2.94 9.71 3.41
C ARG A 706 1.94 10.31 2.45
N THR A 707 2.31 10.53 1.18
CA THR A 707 1.35 11.01 0.17
C THR A 707 0.25 9.96 -0.05
N ALA A 708 0.58 8.67 -0.16
CA ALA A 708 -0.42 7.60 -0.28
C ALA A 708 -1.38 7.58 0.93
N TYR A 709 -0.84 7.58 2.16
CA TYR A 709 -1.60 7.69 3.43
C TYR A 709 -2.61 8.85 3.44
N TRP A 710 -2.30 9.97 2.77
CA TRP A 710 -3.18 11.13 2.65
C TRP A 710 -4.15 11.07 1.47
N VAL A 711 -3.76 10.45 0.34
CA VAL A 711 -4.67 10.17 -0.80
C VAL A 711 -5.84 9.31 -0.33
N ASP A 712 -5.58 8.24 0.41
CA ASP A 712 -6.62 7.34 0.91
C ASP A 712 -7.61 8.10 1.80
N ARG A 713 -7.11 8.94 2.72
CA ARG A 713 -7.93 9.79 3.60
C ARG A 713 -8.77 10.79 2.82
N PHE A 714 -8.25 11.33 1.72
CA PHE A 714 -8.99 12.25 0.86
C PHE A 714 -10.15 11.56 0.14
N GLU A 715 -9.93 10.39 -0.49
CA GLU A 715 -10.98 9.68 -1.21
C GLU A 715 -11.98 8.98 -0.26
N GLN A 716 -11.54 8.51 0.92
CA GLN A 716 -12.43 8.07 2.01
C GLN A 716 -13.37 9.20 2.46
N ARG A 717 -12.84 10.39 2.77
CA ARG A 717 -13.64 11.58 3.12
C ARG A 717 -14.62 11.96 2.01
N ARG A 718 -14.19 11.92 0.75
CA ARG A 718 -15.06 12.21 -0.42
C ARG A 718 -16.16 11.18 -0.61
N THR A 719 -15.88 9.90 -0.36
CA THR A 719 -16.86 8.81 -0.45
C THR A 719 -17.93 8.94 0.64
N ALA A 720 -17.52 9.18 1.89
CA ALA A 720 -18.46 9.48 2.98
C ALA A 720 -19.30 10.75 2.70
N ALA A 721 -18.68 11.81 2.18
CA ALA A 721 -19.36 13.05 1.81
C ALA A 721 -20.26 12.97 0.56
N ARG A 722 -20.26 11.83 -0.15
CA ARG A 722 -21.23 11.45 -1.19
C ARG A 722 -22.37 10.61 -0.63
N ALA A 723 -22.09 9.65 0.24
CA ALA A 723 -23.11 8.82 0.90
C ALA A 723 -24.07 9.63 1.80
N ALA A 724 -23.65 10.82 2.25
CA ALA A 724 -24.44 11.76 3.06
C ALA A 724 -25.22 12.83 2.23
N ARG A 725 -25.51 12.59 0.95
CA ARG A 725 -26.27 13.51 0.06
C ARG A 725 -27.42 12.83 -0.66
#